data_AF-A0A0G1K0Q0-F1
#
_entry.id   AF-A0A0G1K0Q0-F1
#
_cell.length_a   1.000
_cell.length_b   1.000
_cell.length_c   1.000
_cell.angle_alpha   90.00
_cell.angle_beta   90.00
_cell.angle_gamma   90.00
#
_symmetry.space_group_name_H-M   'P 1'
#
loop_
_entity.id
_entity.type
_entity.pdbx_description
1 polymer ?
#
loop_
_entity_poly.entity_id
_entity_poly.type
_entity_poly.pdbx_seq_one_letter_code
_entity_poly.pdbx_strand_id
1 'polypeptide(L)'
;MNNPFSKRDSTRSERSSFLQKSHRRGWVGVLILMLVSTSLISENAALQVSLLTLPQHAAFDGTVYPVQQVPEWKTLGKDNDEVLFGELSSGDLLPAPVYDPERLKIAADSLQWGDPEDDEIRQMKLTYSVAYAGSYEGDGAEGEGSHPAVDIRAPEGTPVYAIANGVVDRVSYGDSGFGNLIVLQHDDFPSPDNPSVHETIYSDYAHLSQIKVQEGQVVRKGEKIGEVGATGTATTNHLHFQMDNAQAPWHPYWPFNSSEANEVGGFFEAINVGLGQSNLYAYTINPLEYVQTYLNMEGVVVETTPEDPAIEVVNETTEIEEEPSVEPQLSPSSNESGLPFDAIDSNHQAVMLPDSRQMVRISLLQSDGRNAVTPSYNGSIVVKSSDLTVLSVFPYELPAFKFSSGPTEIEFEALKEGRSEITFSFLGKEYARYEVVVSSDPAAFVVSSDDSTSPEAFVDLDEEYPYYNAITLLKERGILQGYPDGTVQPGRVVSRVEALKLILEVSSETLISGSTVVFPDTDPAQWYSSYVATAQSKGVVQGYPDGLFRPAQEVNRVEFTKMLLKGLGIDVDPVVLENPYEDVSYLDWYAPYANFIKQSNLSPWIENLQPSEPMTRGEVAEMIYRVLVVQEKSLAAYDSQVAL
;
A
#
# COMPACT_ATOMS: atom_id res chain seq x y z
N MET A 1 7.56 100.76 -14.35
CA MET A 1 7.94 101.92 -13.52
C MET A 1 8.79 101.41 -12.35
N ASN A 2 9.87 102.12 -12.04
CA ASN A 2 10.69 102.12 -10.80
C ASN A 2 11.07 100.80 -10.08
N ASN A 3 12.35 100.44 -10.23
CA ASN A 3 13.24 99.74 -9.26
C ASN A 3 13.50 100.68 -8.02
N PRO A 4 14.20 100.34 -6.88
CA PRO A 4 15.46 99.55 -6.81
C PRO A 4 15.95 98.89 -5.45
N PHE A 5 17.17 98.30 -5.48
CA PHE A 5 18.16 98.00 -4.40
C PHE A 5 17.78 97.06 -3.21
N SER A 6 18.37 95.86 -3.06
CA SER A 6 19.70 95.47 -2.47
C SER A 6 19.72 95.32 -0.93
N LYS A 7 20.51 94.44 -0.27
CA LYS A 7 21.91 94.02 -0.49
C LYS A 7 22.24 92.71 0.31
N ARG A 8 23.27 91.96 -0.14
CA ARG A 8 24.41 91.31 0.60
C ARG A 8 24.33 91.11 2.12
N ASP A 9 25.01 90.15 2.76
CA ASP A 9 25.92 89.02 2.40
C ASP A 9 26.12 88.17 3.69
N SER A 10 26.50 86.89 3.59
CA SER A 10 27.63 86.26 4.35
C SER A 10 27.50 84.73 4.55
N THR A 11 28.62 84.03 4.28
CA THR A 11 29.09 82.76 4.90
C THR A 11 28.12 81.55 4.95
N ARG A 12 28.27 80.47 4.17
CA ARG A 12 29.42 79.55 3.95
C ARG A 12 29.81 78.76 5.21
N SER A 13 29.70 77.42 5.11
CA SER A 13 30.00 76.41 6.15
C SER A 13 29.04 76.49 7.35
N GLU A 14 28.20 75.51 7.68
CA GLU A 14 28.33 74.05 7.55
C GLU A 14 26.98 73.40 7.19
N ARG A 15 26.95 72.47 6.21
CA ARG A 15 25.90 71.44 5.99
C ARG A 15 26.22 70.57 4.75
N SER A 16 27.38 69.91 4.78
CA SER A 16 27.83 69.04 3.68
C SER A 16 28.44 67.73 4.20
N SER A 17 27.64 66.90 4.89
CA SER A 17 28.08 65.58 5.35
C SER A 17 27.00 64.51 5.54
N PHE A 18 25.70 64.80 5.36
CA PHE A 18 24.63 63.86 5.80
C PHE A 18 23.64 63.33 4.74
N LEU A 19 23.82 63.63 3.45
CA LEU A 19 22.93 63.13 2.37
C LEU A 19 23.69 62.56 1.15
N GLN A 20 24.81 61.86 1.39
CA GLN A 20 25.53 61.15 0.32
C GLN A 20 26.14 59.82 0.79
N LYS A 21 25.34 58.99 1.47
CA LYS A 21 25.76 57.64 1.90
C LYS A 21 24.71 56.52 1.76
N SER A 22 23.60 56.74 1.05
CA SER A 22 22.51 55.76 0.85
C SER A 22 22.52 55.06 -0.53
N HIS A 23 23.02 55.69 -1.60
CA HIS A 23 22.82 55.20 -2.98
C HIS A 23 24.00 54.40 -3.61
N ARG A 24 24.83 53.73 -2.79
CA ARG A 24 25.90 52.83 -3.29
C ARG A 24 25.90 51.40 -2.74
N ARG A 25 24.85 51.00 -2.00
CA ARG A 25 24.67 49.62 -1.53
C ARG A 25 23.61 48.81 -2.29
N GLY A 26 22.67 49.45 -2.99
CA GLY A 26 21.61 48.76 -3.73
C GLY A 26 22.04 48.02 -5.01
N TRP A 27 23.15 48.43 -5.66
CA TRP A 27 23.55 47.89 -6.96
C TRP A 27 24.57 46.74 -6.91
N VAL A 28 25.18 46.46 -5.75
CA VAL A 28 26.05 45.28 -5.58
C VAL A 28 25.22 44.04 -5.24
N GLY A 29 24.13 44.19 -4.49
CA GLY A 29 23.23 43.08 -4.14
C GLY A 29 22.55 42.42 -5.34
N VAL A 30 22.12 43.22 -6.34
CA VAL A 30 21.43 42.71 -7.54
C VAL A 30 22.35 41.89 -8.44
N LEU A 31 23.63 42.27 -8.53
CA LEU A 31 24.63 41.55 -9.34
C LEU A 31 25.11 40.24 -8.68
N ILE A 32 25.13 40.19 -7.34
CA ILE A 32 25.42 38.94 -6.62
C ILE A 32 24.22 37.98 -6.68
N LEU A 33 22.98 38.48 -6.60
CA LEU A 33 21.79 37.63 -6.80
C LEU A 33 21.76 36.98 -8.19
N MET A 34 22.12 37.71 -9.25
CA MET A 34 22.14 37.17 -10.61
C MET A 34 23.26 36.14 -10.86
N LEU A 35 24.40 36.25 -10.17
CA LEU A 35 25.49 35.26 -10.29
C LEU A 35 25.23 34.00 -9.44
N VAL A 36 24.54 34.13 -8.31
CA VAL A 36 24.11 32.96 -7.52
C VAL A 36 22.97 32.20 -8.22
N SER A 37 22.08 32.90 -8.94
CA SER A 37 21.05 32.21 -9.74
C SER A 37 21.61 31.39 -10.91
N THR A 38 22.77 31.72 -11.47
CA THR A 38 23.36 30.92 -12.57
C THR A 38 24.11 29.67 -12.11
N SER A 39 24.60 29.62 -10.87
CA SER A 39 25.20 28.40 -10.31
C SER A 39 24.18 27.48 -9.63
N LEU A 40 23.07 28.02 -9.12
CA LEU A 40 21.97 27.20 -8.60
C LEU A 40 21.04 26.64 -9.69
N ILE A 41 21.18 27.06 -10.95
CA ILE A 41 20.46 26.47 -12.10
C ILE A 41 21.28 25.37 -12.78
N SER A 42 22.62 25.33 -12.61
CA SER A 42 23.45 24.22 -13.13
C SER A 42 23.43 22.96 -12.26
N GLU A 43 23.14 23.08 -10.95
CA GLU A 43 23.09 21.93 -10.03
C GLU A 43 21.66 21.37 -9.83
N ASN A 44 20.62 22.05 -10.34
CA ASN A 44 19.23 21.63 -10.23
C ASN A 44 18.65 20.96 -11.49
N ALA A 45 19.49 20.59 -12.47
CA ALA A 45 19.04 19.74 -13.58
C ALA A 45 18.58 18.35 -13.10
N ALA A 46 19.13 17.85 -11.99
CA ALA A 46 18.72 16.60 -11.34
C ALA A 46 17.43 16.71 -10.50
N LEU A 47 16.93 17.92 -10.24
CA LEU A 47 15.77 18.18 -9.37
C LEU A 47 14.54 18.73 -10.12
N GLN A 48 14.57 18.77 -11.45
CA GLN A 48 13.39 19.05 -12.29
C GLN A 48 12.82 17.83 -13.02
N VAL A 49 13.35 16.62 -12.80
CA VAL A 49 12.74 15.36 -13.25
C VAL A 49 12.69 14.36 -12.11
N SER A 50 11.70 14.54 -11.23
CA SER A 50 11.13 13.46 -10.40
C SER A 50 9.63 13.72 -10.18
N LEU A 51 8.97 14.13 -11.26
CA LEU A 51 7.53 13.97 -11.42
C LEU A 51 7.32 12.51 -11.84
N LEU A 52 6.77 11.69 -10.93
CA LEU A 52 6.06 10.43 -11.22
C LEU A 52 6.52 9.69 -12.49
N THR A 53 7.77 9.25 -12.50
CA THR A 53 8.21 8.20 -13.42
C THR A 53 8.37 6.92 -12.62
N LEU A 54 7.46 5.97 -12.82
CA LEU A 54 7.75 4.55 -12.58
C LEU A 54 9.09 4.21 -13.25
N PRO A 55 9.89 3.29 -12.71
CA PRO A 55 11.19 2.97 -13.28
C PRO A 55 11.00 2.50 -14.73
N GLN A 56 11.46 3.32 -15.68
CA GLN A 56 11.18 3.13 -17.10
C GLN A 56 11.76 1.78 -17.57
N HIS A 57 10.88 0.80 -17.78
CA HIS A 57 11.27 -0.50 -18.29
C HIS A 57 11.69 -0.37 -19.77
N ALA A 58 12.40 -1.39 -20.28
CA ALA A 58 12.77 -1.41 -21.69
C ALA A 58 11.51 -1.41 -22.58
N ALA A 59 11.60 -0.75 -23.74
CA ALA A 59 10.52 -0.68 -24.71
C ALA A 59 10.02 -2.07 -25.13
N PHE A 60 8.81 -2.13 -25.67
CA PHE A 60 8.24 -3.37 -26.19
C PHE A 60 9.12 -4.00 -27.28
N ASP A 61 9.57 -5.23 -27.04
CA ASP A 61 10.42 -6.00 -27.95
C ASP A 61 9.83 -7.40 -28.25
N GLY A 62 8.49 -7.49 -28.24
CA GLY A 62 7.72 -8.73 -28.42
C GLY A 62 7.44 -9.46 -27.10
N THR A 63 6.91 -10.67 -27.22
CA THR A 63 6.43 -11.50 -26.09
C THR A 63 7.09 -12.88 -26.03
N VAL A 64 6.96 -13.54 -24.88
CA VAL A 64 7.21 -14.98 -24.65
C VAL A 64 6.01 -15.62 -23.94
N TYR A 65 5.88 -16.95 -23.99
CA TYR A 65 4.87 -17.65 -23.20
C TYR A 65 5.15 -17.55 -21.69
N PRO A 66 4.10 -17.40 -20.85
CA PRO A 66 4.25 -17.34 -19.39
C PRO A 66 4.66 -18.69 -18.80
N VAL A 67 4.26 -19.80 -19.43
CA VAL A 67 4.73 -21.17 -19.17
C VAL A 67 5.34 -21.69 -20.47
N GLN A 68 6.63 -22.02 -20.44
CA GLN A 68 7.38 -22.38 -21.66
C GLN A 68 7.43 -23.89 -21.95
N GLN A 69 7.28 -24.72 -20.91
CA GLN A 69 7.34 -26.17 -21.00
C GLN A 69 6.24 -26.77 -20.14
N VAL A 70 5.61 -27.82 -20.66
CA VAL A 70 4.58 -28.61 -19.99
C VAL A 70 4.88 -30.09 -20.17
N PRO A 71 4.35 -30.99 -19.34
CA PRO A 71 4.63 -32.40 -19.47
C PRO A 71 3.94 -33.02 -20.69
N GLU A 72 4.47 -34.13 -21.22
CA GLU A 72 3.72 -34.97 -22.16
C GLU A 72 2.54 -35.65 -21.42
N TRP A 73 1.34 -35.08 -21.52
CA TRP A 73 0.18 -35.53 -20.74
C TRP A 73 -0.23 -36.97 -21.05
N LYS A 74 0.13 -37.46 -22.24
CA LYS A 74 -0.10 -38.84 -22.69
C LYS A 74 0.72 -39.87 -21.89
N THR A 75 1.91 -39.52 -21.40
CA THR A 75 2.79 -40.45 -20.68
C THR A 75 2.58 -40.42 -19.17
N LEU A 76 2.18 -39.27 -18.61
CA LEU A 76 1.90 -39.09 -17.18
C LEU A 76 0.58 -39.73 -16.69
N GLY A 77 -0.38 -39.98 -17.57
CA GLY A 77 -1.63 -40.66 -17.20
C GLY A 77 -2.63 -39.76 -16.47
N LYS A 78 -3.46 -40.35 -15.60
CA LYS A 78 -4.61 -39.67 -14.96
C LYS A 78 -4.42 -39.30 -13.48
N ASP A 79 -3.45 -39.89 -12.80
CA ASP A 79 -3.22 -39.72 -11.36
C ASP A 79 -2.06 -38.74 -11.12
N ASN A 80 -2.00 -37.67 -11.91
CA ASN A 80 -0.78 -36.90 -12.15
C ASN A 80 -0.76 -35.48 -11.55
N ASP A 81 -1.82 -35.07 -10.85
CA ASP A 81 -1.89 -33.75 -10.19
C ASP A 81 -0.92 -33.61 -9.00
N GLU A 82 -0.39 -34.73 -8.48
CA GLU A 82 0.59 -34.81 -7.38
C GLU A 82 2.07 -34.75 -7.84
N VAL A 83 2.36 -34.80 -9.14
CA VAL A 83 3.75 -34.81 -9.64
C VAL A 83 4.31 -33.39 -9.66
N LEU A 84 5.49 -33.17 -9.06
CA LEU A 84 6.15 -31.87 -9.05
C LEU A 84 6.98 -31.64 -10.32
N PHE A 85 7.07 -30.40 -10.79
CA PHE A 85 7.87 -30.06 -11.99
C PHE A 85 9.33 -30.48 -11.85
N GLY A 86 9.90 -30.35 -10.64
CA GLY A 86 11.30 -30.73 -10.36
C GLY A 86 11.58 -32.24 -10.39
N GLU A 87 10.56 -33.09 -10.46
CA GLU A 87 10.70 -34.55 -10.55
C GLU A 87 10.69 -35.06 -11.99
N LEU A 88 10.25 -34.23 -12.94
CA LEU A 88 10.20 -34.57 -14.36
C LEU A 88 11.59 -34.47 -15.01
N SER A 89 11.94 -35.43 -15.85
CA SER A 89 13.15 -35.35 -16.65
C SER A 89 12.93 -34.45 -17.87
N SER A 90 14.01 -33.94 -18.47
CA SER A 90 13.92 -33.15 -19.70
C SER A 90 13.41 -33.93 -20.93
N GLY A 91 13.25 -35.25 -20.83
CA GLY A 91 12.60 -36.08 -21.83
C GLY A 91 11.08 -36.19 -21.66
N ASP A 92 10.55 -35.83 -20.48
CA ASP A 92 9.12 -35.89 -20.15
C ASP A 92 8.42 -34.53 -20.37
N LEU A 93 9.20 -33.49 -20.69
CA LEU A 93 8.76 -32.13 -20.94
C LEU A 93 8.76 -31.79 -22.43
N LEU A 94 7.65 -31.23 -22.90
CA LEU A 94 7.47 -30.66 -24.23
C LEU A 94 7.42 -29.13 -24.13
N PRO A 95 7.76 -28.38 -25.19
CA PRO A 95 7.36 -26.98 -25.29
C PRO A 95 5.85 -26.81 -25.09
N ALA A 96 5.42 -25.68 -24.55
CA ALA A 96 4.00 -25.34 -24.53
C ALA A 96 3.42 -25.45 -25.96
N PRO A 97 2.30 -26.17 -26.17
CA PRO A 97 1.66 -26.30 -27.48
C PRO A 97 1.17 -24.93 -27.95
N VAL A 98 1.00 -24.75 -29.27
CA VAL A 98 0.36 -23.54 -29.80
C VAL A 98 -1.11 -23.52 -29.35
N TYR A 99 -1.58 -22.38 -28.86
CA TYR A 99 -2.98 -22.15 -28.50
C TYR A 99 -3.80 -21.90 -29.76
N ASP A 100 -4.68 -22.84 -30.10
CA ASP A 100 -5.52 -22.83 -31.30
C ASP A 100 -7.00 -23.02 -30.89
N PRO A 101 -7.80 -21.94 -30.83
CA PRO A 101 -9.22 -21.99 -30.45
C PRO A 101 -10.09 -22.90 -31.32
N GLU A 102 -9.72 -23.15 -32.58
CA GLU A 102 -10.52 -24.00 -33.47
C GLU A 102 -10.20 -25.49 -33.24
N ARG A 103 -8.93 -25.84 -32.99
CA ARG A 103 -8.57 -27.20 -32.54
C ARG A 103 -9.04 -27.46 -31.10
N LEU A 104 -9.11 -26.43 -30.23
CA LEU A 104 -9.60 -26.55 -28.85
C LEU A 104 -11.10 -26.89 -28.78
N LYS A 105 -11.91 -26.57 -29.80
CA LYS A 105 -13.35 -26.91 -29.86
C LYS A 105 -13.65 -28.37 -30.26
N ILE A 106 -12.65 -29.15 -30.70
CA ILE A 106 -12.87 -30.53 -31.16
C ILE A 106 -13.31 -31.40 -29.98
N ALA A 107 -14.34 -32.25 -30.11
CA ALA A 107 -14.83 -33.03 -28.98
C ALA A 107 -13.81 -34.09 -28.52
N ALA A 108 -13.51 -34.16 -27.22
CA ALA A 108 -12.43 -35.00 -26.70
C ALA A 108 -12.67 -36.52 -26.89
N ASP A 109 -13.93 -36.94 -27.02
CA ASP A 109 -14.36 -38.30 -27.31
C ASP A 109 -14.21 -38.69 -28.81
N SER A 110 -14.04 -37.70 -29.69
CA SER A 110 -13.74 -37.93 -31.12
C SER A 110 -12.26 -38.24 -31.40
N LEU A 111 -11.36 -37.89 -30.46
CA LEU A 111 -9.90 -38.02 -30.60
C LEU A 111 -9.41 -39.44 -30.36
N GLN A 112 -8.79 -40.05 -31.38
CA GLN A 112 -8.23 -41.40 -31.33
C GLN A 112 -6.89 -41.44 -30.59
N TRP A 113 -6.66 -42.48 -29.79
CA TRP A 113 -5.40 -42.63 -29.05
C TRP A 113 -4.32 -43.22 -29.94
N GLY A 114 -3.18 -42.53 -30.06
CA GLY A 114 -2.05 -42.97 -30.87
C GLY A 114 -2.14 -42.58 -32.35
N ASP A 115 -3.15 -41.79 -32.74
CA ASP A 115 -3.06 -40.99 -33.94
C ASP A 115 -2.28 -39.69 -33.62
N PRO A 116 -1.24 -39.32 -34.41
CA PRO A 116 -0.41 -38.15 -34.08
C PRO A 116 -1.15 -36.82 -34.05
N GLU A 117 -2.14 -36.61 -34.91
CA GLU A 117 -2.86 -35.32 -35.00
C GLU A 117 -3.86 -35.18 -33.83
N ASP A 118 -4.53 -36.28 -33.47
CA ASP A 118 -5.39 -36.35 -32.29
C ASP A 118 -4.60 -36.29 -30.97
N ASP A 119 -3.39 -36.86 -30.94
CA ASP A 119 -2.47 -36.77 -29.80
C ASP A 119 -1.97 -35.33 -29.56
N GLU A 120 -1.68 -34.56 -30.62
CA GLU A 120 -1.39 -33.11 -30.52
C GLU A 120 -2.59 -32.33 -29.96
N ILE A 121 -3.80 -32.54 -30.48
CA ILE A 121 -5.02 -31.85 -30.02
C ILE A 121 -5.26 -32.18 -28.54
N ARG A 122 -5.03 -33.43 -28.13
CA ARG A 122 -5.15 -33.85 -26.73
C ARG A 122 -4.10 -33.21 -25.83
N GLN A 123 -2.84 -33.12 -26.28
CA GLN A 123 -1.79 -32.42 -25.55
C GLN A 123 -2.13 -30.94 -25.34
N MET A 124 -2.66 -30.28 -26.38
CA MET A 124 -3.11 -28.89 -26.32
C MET A 124 -4.29 -28.71 -25.34
N LYS A 125 -5.36 -29.51 -25.47
CA LYS A 125 -6.54 -29.45 -24.56
C LYS A 125 -6.22 -29.74 -23.10
N LEU A 126 -5.30 -30.66 -22.83
CA LEU A 126 -4.89 -30.97 -21.45
C LEU A 126 -3.97 -29.89 -20.87
N THR A 127 -3.37 -29.05 -21.71
CA THR A 127 -2.57 -27.88 -21.30
C THR A 127 -3.45 -26.66 -21.08
N TYR A 128 -4.39 -26.39 -21.98
CA TYR A 128 -5.32 -25.25 -21.90
C TYR A 128 -6.68 -25.72 -21.40
N SER A 129 -6.80 -25.84 -20.08
CA SER A 129 -7.96 -26.44 -19.41
C SER A 129 -9.21 -25.56 -19.49
N VAL A 130 -9.04 -24.24 -19.56
CA VAL A 130 -10.12 -23.26 -19.79
C VAL A 130 -9.62 -22.24 -20.80
N ALA A 131 -10.40 -22.01 -21.86
CA ALA A 131 -10.10 -21.05 -22.92
C ALA A 131 -10.54 -19.63 -22.54
N TYR A 132 -10.04 -18.62 -23.27
CA TYR A 132 -10.45 -17.22 -23.06
C TYR A 132 -11.94 -17.02 -23.35
N ALA A 133 -12.65 -16.32 -22.46
CA ALA A 133 -14.11 -16.25 -22.43
C ALA A 133 -14.79 -17.65 -22.47
N GLY A 134 -14.13 -18.67 -21.93
CA GLY A 134 -14.60 -20.05 -21.91
C GLY A 134 -15.54 -20.36 -20.75
N SER A 135 -16.10 -21.57 -20.80
CA SER A 135 -16.89 -22.19 -19.72
C SER A 135 -16.08 -23.27 -18.98
N TYR A 136 -16.55 -23.67 -17.80
CA TYR A 136 -16.01 -24.82 -17.07
C TYR A 136 -16.63 -26.18 -17.50
N GLU A 137 -17.48 -26.20 -18.55
CA GLU A 137 -18.05 -27.45 -19.09
C GLU A 137 -17.02 -28.27 -19.89
N GLY A 138 -15.83 -27.72 -20.16
CA GLY A 138 -14.70 -28.45 -20.76
C GLY A 138 -14.84 -28.71 -22.27
N ASP A 139 -15.67 -27.94 -22.96
CA ASP A 139 -15.77 -27.96 -24.43
C ASP A 139 -14.48 -27.46 -25.12
N GLY A 140 -13.77 -26.52 -24.47
CA GLY A 140 -12.60 -25.81 -25.00
C GLY A 140 -12.98 -24.68 -25.96
N ALA A 141 -14.22 -24.19 -25.89
CA ALA A 141 -14.70 -23.11 -26.75
C ALA A 141 -14.47 -21.74 -26.14
N GLU A 142 -13.84 -20.84 -26.90
CA GLU A 142 -13.85 -19.40 -26.58
C GLU A 142 -15.24 -18.80 -26.82
N GLY A 143 -15.65 -17.90 -25.95
CA GLY A 143 -16.88 -17.11 -26.09
C GLY A 143 -18.19 -17.81 -25.71
N GLU A 144 -18.14 -19.06 -25.24
CA GLU A 144 -19.31 -19.77 -24.69
C GLU A 144 -19.51 -19.50 -23.18
N GLY A 145 -18.55 -18.84 -22.51
CA GLY A 145 -18.65 -18.44 -21.10
C GLY A 145 -18.06 -17.06 -20.81
N SER A 146 -17.67 -16.80 -19.57
CA SER A 146 -17.11 -15.50 -19.15
C SER A 146 -15.86 -15.59 -18.27
N HIS A 147 -15.05 -16.64 -18.47
CA HIS A 147 -13.73 -16.74 -17.86
C HIS A 147 -12.73 -15.74 -18.50
N PRO A 148 -12.16 -14.77 -17.77
CA PRO A 148 -11.33 -13.71 -18.36
C PRO A 148 -9.90 -14.16 -18.73
N ALA A 149 -9.45 -15.30 -18.21
CA ALA A 149 -8.10 -15.83 -18.41
C ALA A 149 -8.07 -17.05 -19.34
N VAL A 150 -6.85 -17.47 -19.72
CA VAL A 150 -6.60 -18.86 -20.12
C VAL A 150 -5.97 -19.59 -18.93
N ASP A 151 -6.57 -20.71 -18.52
CA ASP A 151 -5.98 -21.58 -17.50
C ASP A 151 -5.00 -22.55 -18.16
N ILE A 152 -3.73 -22.41 -17.80
CA ILE A 152 -2.61 -23.20 -18.31
C ILE A 152 -2.24 -24.24 -17.25
N ARG A 153 -2.77 -25.46 -17.40
CA ARG A 153 -2.43 -26.59 -16.53
C ARG A 153 -0.94 -26.89 -16.62
N ALA A 154 -0.29 -26.99 -15.47
CA ALA A 154 1.09 -27.41 -15.33
C ALA A 154 1.35 -27.92 -13.91
N PRO A 155 2.33 -28.82 -13.70
CA PRO A 155 2.77 -29.24 -12.37
C PRO A 155 3.09 -28.10 -11.40
N GLU A 156 2.92 -28.34 -10.10
CA GLU A 156 3.44 -27.43 -9.08
C GLU A 156 4.96 -27.24 -9.25
N GLY A 157 5.44 -26.01 -9.07
CA GLY A 157 6.83 -25.65 -9.27
C GLY A 157 7.21 -25.34 -10.73
N THR A 158 6.29 -25.49 -11.70
CA THR A 158 6.56 -25.10 -13.10
C THR A 158 6.93 -23.61 -13.18
N PRO A 159 8.07 -23.24 -13.78
CA PRO A 159 8.48 -21.85 -13.88
C PRO A 159 7.48 -20.95 -14.61
N VAL A 160 7.10 -19.85 -13.98
CA VAL A 160 6.28 -18.77 -14.57
C VAL A 160 7.18 -17.59 -14.93
N TYR A 161 7.03 -17.07 -16.13
CA TYR A 161 7.87 -16.03 -16.72
C TYR A 161 7.06 -14.75 -17.04
N ALA A 162 7.69 -13.59 -16.86
CA ALA A 162 7.15 -12.34 -17.37
C ALA A 162 7.05 -12.39 -18.90
N ILE A 163 5.85 -12.22 -19.45
CA ILE A 163 5.60 -12.34 -20.90
C ILE A 163 6.33 -11.26 -21.71
N ALA A 164 6.65 -10.12 -21.10
CA ALA A 164 7.37 -9.00 -21.70
C ALA A 164 8.05 -8.14 -20.63
N ASN A 165 8.75 -7.07 -21.04
CA ASN A 165 9.33 -6.09 -20.10
C ASN A 165 8.21 -5.34 -19.36
N GLY A 166 8.37 -5.08 -18.06
CA GLY A 166 7.34 -4.42 -17.27
C GLY A 166 7.81 -4.02 -15.87
N VAL A 167 6.88 -3.50 -15.08
CA VAL A 167 7.06 -3.24 -13.64
C VAL A 167 6.03 -4.06 -12.86
N VAL A 168 6.44 -4.65 -11.75
CA VAL A 168 5.51 -5.30 -10.81
C VAL A 168 4.65 -4.22 -10.15
N ASP A 169 3.39 -4.14 -10.55
CA ASP A 169 2.40 -3.23 -9.97
C ASP A 169 1.98 -3.71 -8.58
N ARG A 170 1.60 -4.99 -8.48
CA ARG A 170 1.13 -5.59 -7.24
C ARG A 170 1.64 -7.01 -7.04
N VAL A 171 1.90 -7.35 -5.79
CA VAL A 171 2.07 -8.72 -5.29
C VAL A 171 1.01 -8.98 -4.23
N SER A 172 0.38 -10.15 -4.25
CA SER A 172 -0.60 -10.52 -3.23
C SER A 172 -0.42 -11.97 -2.83
N TYR A 173 -0.71 -12.27 -1.56
CA TYR A 173 -0.66 -13.62 -0.98
C TYR A 173 -2.00 -13.92 -0.34
N GLY A 174 -2.54 -15.12 -0.56
CA GLY A 174 -3.86 -15.48 -0.01
C GLY A 174 -4.29 -16.90 -0.32
N ASP A 175 -5.26 -17.37 0.48
CA ASP A 175 -5.83 -18.72 0.41
C ASP A 175 -7.22 -18.76 -0.26
N SER A 176 -7.73 -17.63 -0.75
CA SER A 176 -8.98 -17.54 -1.53
C SER A 176 -8.83 -16.67 -2.80
N GLY A 177 -9.85 -16.67 -3.67
CA GLY A 177 -9.82 -16.00 -4.97
C GLY A 177 -8.63 -16.41 -5.85
N PHE A 178 -7.94 -15.42 -6.43
CA PHE A 178 -6.70 -15.61 -7.22
C PHE A 178 -5.53 -16.24 -6.44
N GLY A 179 -5.62 -16.31 -5.11
CA GLY A 179 -4.55 -16.82 -4.26
C GLY A 179 -3.29 -15.94 -4.29
N ASN A 180 -2.12 -16.57 -4.37
CA ASN A 180 -0.88 -15.86 -4.64
C ASN A 180 -0.87 -15.31 -6.08
N LEU A 181 -0.67 -14.01 -6.21
CA LEU A 181 -0.85 -13.24 -7.43
C LEU A 181 0.33 -12.30 -7.68
N ILE A 182 0.74 -12.20 -8.94
CA ILE A 182 1.60 -11.13 -9.47
C ILE A 182 0.80 -10.36 -10.53
N VAL A 183 0.81 -9.03 -10.45
CA VAL A 183 0.31 -8.13 -11.49
C VAL A 183 1.49 -7.35 -12.07
N LEU A 184 1.68 -7.42 -13.39
CA LEU A 184 2.70 -6.64 -14.11
C LEU A 184 2.03 -5.54 -14.94
N GLN A 185 2.46 -4.29 -14.77
CA GLN A 185 2.15 -3.19 -15.67
C GLN A 185 3.14 -3.17 -16.85
N HIS A 186 2.61 -2.95 -18.05
CA HIS A 186 3.33 -2.85 -19.30
C HIS A 186 2.96 -1.55 -20.04
N ASP A 187 3.89 -0.60 -20.13
CA ASP A 187 3.70 0.67 -20.82
C ASP A 187 4.26 0.65 -22.26
N ASP A 188 3.62 1.41 -23.17
CA ASP A 188 4.00 1.55 -24.60
C ASP A 188 3.88 0.23 -25.40
N PHE A 189 2.85 -0.57 -25.12
CA PHE A 189 2.59 -1.85 -25.77
C PHE A 189 1.56 -1.70 -26.91
N PRO A 190 1.73 -2.39 -28.05
CA PRO A 190 0.76 -2.36 -29.14
C PRO A 190 -0.64 -2.77 -28.70
N SER A 191 -1.64 -1.97 -29.03
CA SER A 191 -3.05 -2.27 -28.77
C SER A 191 -3.51 -3.48 -29.59
N PRO A 192 -4.30 -4.43 -29.02
CA PRO A 192 -4.80 -5.59 -29.75
C PRO A 192 -5.60 -5.24 -31.00
N ASP A 193 -6.49 -4.24 -30.89
CA ASP A 193 -7.37 -3.81 -31.98
C ASP A 193 -6.65 -2.97 -33.06
N ASN A 194 -5.56 -2.30 -32.68
CA ASN A 194 -4.82 -1.41 -33.58
C ASN A 194 -3.34 -1.34 -33.17
N PRO A 195 -2.47 -2.19 -33.74
CA PRO A 195 -1.05 -2.24 -33.42
C PRO A 195 -0.24 -0.95 -33.71
N SER A 196 -0.85 0.08 -34.31
CA SER A 196 -0.24 1.41 -34.48
C SER A 196 -0.57 2.39 -33.34
N VAL A 197 -1.43 1.98 -32.40
CA VAL A 197 -1.67 2.66 -31.12
C VAL A 197 -0.96 1.86 -30.05
N HIS A 198 -0.24 2.55 -29.17
CA HIS A 198 0.35 1.94 -27.99
C HIS A 198 -0.42 2.39 -26.75
N GLU A 199 -0.58 1.49 -25.80
CA GLU A 199 -1.31 1.71 -24.55
C GLU A 199 -0.63 1.00 -23.38
N THR A 200 -1.10 1.29 -22.17
CA THR A 200 -0.76 0.52 -20.98
C THR A 200 -1.67 -0.70 -20.90
N ILE A 201 -1.09 -1.87 -20.68
CA ILE A 201 -1.80 -3.12 -20.42
C ILE A 201 -1.23 -3.79 -19.17
N TYR A 202 -1.99 -4.70 -18.59
CA TYR A 202 -1.57 -5.47 -17.42
C TYR A 202 -1.53 -6.95 -17.77
N SER A 203 -0.61 -7.70 -17.17
CA SER A 203 -0.63 -9.17 -17.20
C SER A 203 -0.64 -9.73 -15.79
N ASP A 204 -1.53 -10.69 -15.57
CA ASP A 204 -1.91 -11.21 -14.27
C ASP A 204 -1.58 -12.70 -14.17
N TYR A 205 -0.92 -13.08 -13.09
CA TYR A 205 -0.38 -14.43 -12.87
C TYR A 205 -0.86 -14.94 -11.50
N ALA A 206 -1.93 -15.74 -11.50
CA ALA A 206 -2.61 -16.19 -10.29
C ALA A 206 -2.34 -17.68 -9.96
N HIS A 207 -2.77 -18.10 -8.76
CA HIS A 207 -2.65 -19.44 -8.19
C HIS A 207 -1.21 -19.93 -7.94
N LEU A 208 -0.26 -19.02 -7.77
CA LEU A 208 1.18 -19.33 -7.71
C LEU A 208 1.60 -20.08 -6.42
N SER A 209 2.42 -21.12 -6.52
CA SER A 209 3.06 -21.74 -5.34
C SER A 209 4.15 -20.85 -4.75
N GLN A 210 4.87 -20.11 -5.60
CA GLN A 210 5.91 -19.17 -5.18
C GLN A 210 5.93 -17.89 -6.03
N ILE A 211 6.11 -16.76 -5.36
CA ILE A 211 6.40 -15.46 -5.96
C ILE A 211 7.90 -15.14 -5.76
N LYS A 212 8.59 -14.67 -6.81
CA LYS A 212 10.03 -14.38 -6.81
C LYS A 212 10.38 -12.92 -7.09
N VAL A 213 9.37 -12.06 -7.08
CA VAL A 213 9.49 -10.62 -7.34
C VAL A 213 8.78 -9.82 -6.25
N GLN A 214 9.04 -8.52 -6.20
CA GLN A 214 8.44 -7.59 -5.25
C GLN A 214 7.84 -6.37 -5.96
N GLU A 215 6.88 -5.70 -5.33
CA GLU A 215 6.26 -4.48 -5.87
C GLU A 215 7.30 -3.40 -6.22
N GLY A 216 7.10 -2.73 -7.36
CA GLY A 216 8.02 -1.76 -7.94
C GLY A 216 9.26 -2.36 -8.63
N GLN A 217 9.46 -3.68 -8.63
CA GLN A 217 10.55 -4.32 -9.37
C GLN A 217 10.34 -4.20 -10.89
N VAL A 218 11.38 -3.77 -11.61
CA VAL A 218 11.44 -3.89 -13.08
C VAL A 218 11.78 -5.33 -13.43
N VAL A 219 10.97 -5.96 -14.28
CA VAL A 219 11.21 -7.31 -14.82
C VAL A 219 11.41 -7.27 -16.33
N ARG A 220 12.22 -8.20 -16.85
CA ARG A 220 12.45 -8.35 -18.29
C ARG A 220 11.61 -9.48 -18.90
N LYS A 221 11.35 -9.40 -20.20
CA LYS A 221 10.78 -10.50 -20.99
C LYS A 221 11.55 -11.80 -20.74
N GLY A 222 10.84 -12.86 -20.32
CA GLY A 222 11.44 -14.16 -20.02
C GLY A 222 12.18 -14.24 -18.67
N GLU A 223 12.10 -13.22 -17.82
CA GLU A 223 12.53 -13.31 -16.42
C GLU A 223 11.57 -14.20 -15.64
N LYS A 224 12.11 -15.11 -14.80
CA LYS A 224 11.27 -16.01 -13.97
C LYS A 224 10.73 -15.24 -12.77
N ILE A 225 9.42 -15.01 -12.76
CA ILE A 225 8.73 -14.20 -11.74
C ILE A 225 8.05 -15.04 -10.66
N GLY A 226 7.72 -16.30 -10.95
CA GLY A 226 7.01 -17.18 -10.03
C GLY A 226 7.08 -18.65 -10.40
N GLU A 227 6.26 -19.45 -9.72
CA GLU A 227 6.06 -20.88 -9.97
C GLU A 227 4.58 -21.26 -9.84
N VAL A 228 4.11 -22.15 -10.72
CA VAL A 228 2.73 -22.66 -10.75
C VAL A 228 2.38 -23.39 -9.46
N GLY A 229 1.14 -23.29 -9.01
CA GLY A 229 0.59 -24.02 -7.87
C GLY A 229 -0.93 -24.12 -7.93
N ALA A 230 -1.56 -24.24 -6.76
CA ALA A 230 -3.01 -24.30 -6.58
C ALA A 230 -3.48 -23.48 -5.36
N THR A 231 -2.91 -22.30 -5.13
CA THR A 231 -3.34 -21.40 -4.04
C THR A 231 -4.62 -20.64 -4.40
N GLY A 232 -5.44 -20.26 -3.42
CA GLY A 232 -6.69 -19.56 -3.69
C GLY A 232 -7.86 -20.54 -3.95
N THR A 233 -8.73 -20.22 -4.89
CA THR A 233 -9.85 -21.09 -5.29
C THR A 233 -9.48 -22.16 -6.34
N ALA A 234 -8.20 -22.29 -6.69
CA ALA A 234 -7.73 -23.34 -7.60
C ALA A 234 -7.95 -24.74 -7.00
N THR A 235 -8.50 -25.66 -7.79
CA THR A 235 -8.75 -27.05 -7.37
C THR A 235 -7.65 -28.02 -7.80
N THR A 236 -6.82 -27.64 -8.77
CA THR A 236 -5.68 -28.39 -9.31
C THR A 236 -4.57 -27.43 -9.72
N ASN A 237 -3.37 -27.94 -9.97
CA ASN A 237 -2.20 -27.12 -10.35
C ASN A 237 -2.34 -26.52 -11.76
N HIS A 238 -2.41 -25.19 -11.85
CA HIS A 238 -2.46 -24.43 -13.10
C HIS A 238 -2.03 -22.97 -12.89
N LEU A 239 -1.59 -22.32 -13.97
CA LEU A 239 -1.48 -20.87 -14.03
C LEU A 239 -2.78 -20.30 -14.61
N HIS A 240 -3.49 -19.49 -13.85
CA HIS A 240 -4.52 -18.61 -14.38
C HIS A 240 -3.84 -17.36 -14.94
N PHE A 241 -3.77 -17.25 -16.27
CA PHE A 241 -3.07 -16.18 -16.98
C PHE A 241 -4.05 -15.26 -17.70
N GLN A 242 -4.14 -14.02 -17.23
CA GLN A 242 -5.05 -12.98 -17.72
C GLN A 242 -4.28 -11.77 -18.22
N MET A 243 -4.90 -11.00 -19.11
CA MET A 243 -4.42 -9.69 -19.53
C MET A 243 -5.56 -8.68 -19.55
N ASP A 244 -5.34 -7.53 -18.93
CA ASP A 244 -6.29 -6.42 -18.85
C ASP A 244 -5.81 -5.21 -19.65
N ASN A 245 -6.75 -4.42 -20.16
CA ASN A 245 -6.46 -3.08 -20.69
C ASN A 245 -6.54 -2.02 -19.57
N ALA A 246 -5.88 -0.88 -19.75
CA ALA A 246 -5.88 0.21 -18.77
C ALA A 246 -7.22 0.93 -18.55
N GLN A 247 -8.33 0.50 -19.18
CA GLN A 247 -9.68 0.97 -18.84
C GLN A 247 -10.37 0.07 -17.82
N ALA A 248 -9.82 -1.11 -17.51
CA ALA A 248 -10.37 -1.97 -16.47
C ALA A 248 -10.34 -1.26 -15.10
N PRO A 249 -11.42 -1.34 -14.31
CA PRO A 249 -11.53 -0.62 -13.04
C PRO A 249 -10.64 -1.19 -11.91
N TRP A 250 -10.07 -2.38 -12.09
CA TRP A 250 -9.11 -3.06 -11.23
C TRP A 250 -8.45 -4.22 -11.99
N HIS A 251 -7.30 -4.68 -11.51
CA HIS A 251 -6.52 -5.79 -12.08
C HIS A 251 -6.26 -6.86 -11.01
N PRO A 252 -6.48 -8.17 -11.27
CA PRO A 252 -7.08 -8.73 -12.47
C PRO A 252 -8.59 -8.41 -12.49
N TYR A 253 -9.10 -8.01 -13.63
CA TYR A 253 -10.51 -7.69 -13.81
C TYR A 253 -11.42 -8.93 -13.68
N TRP A 254 -12.66 -8.75 -13.21
CA TRP A 254 -13.67 -9.81 -13.22
C TRP A 254 -15.01 -9.27 -13.75
N PRO A 255 -15.68 -9.96 -14.71
CA PRO A 255 -16.78 -9.38 -15.48
C PRO A 255 -18.13 -9.20 -14.76
N PHE A 256 -18.26 -9.79 -13.57
CA PHE A 256 -19.45 -9.76 -12.73
C PHE A 256 -19.07 -9.79 -11.24
N ASN A 257 -20.03 -9.53 -10.36
CA ASN A 257 -19.84 -9.67 -8.91
C ASN A 257 -20.66 -10.85 -8.34
N SER A 258 -20.38 -11.24 -7.08
CA SER A 258 -21.01 -12.39 -6.42
C SER A 258 -22.55 -12.31 -6.37
N SER A 259 -23.14 -11.12 -6.32
CA SER A 259 -24.61 -10.96 -6.36
C SER A 259 -25.17 -11.38 -7.71
N GLU A 260 -24.58 -10.88 -8.79
CA GLU A 260 -24.99 -11.21 -10.17
C GLU A 260 -24.78 -12.70 -10.45
N ALA A 261 -23.67 -13.28 -9.95
CA ALA A 261 -23.41 -14.71 -10.07
C ALA A 261 -24.46 -15.57 -9.35
N ASN A 262 -24.86 -15.17 -8.14
CA ASN A 262 -25.87 -15.90 -7.37
C ASN A 262 -27.27 -15.84 -7.99
N GLU A 263 -27.59 -14.81 -8.79
CA GLU A 263 -28.86 -14.74 -9.53
C GLU A 263 -29.00 -15.82 -10.62
N VAL A 264 -27.87 -16.28 -11.18
CA VAL A 264 -27.87 -17.32 -12.25
C VAL A 264 -27.57 -18.73 -11.74
N GLY A 265 -26.98 -18.88 -10.54
CA GLY A 265 -26.74 -20.20 -9.92
C GLY A 265 -25.47 -20.32 -9.07
N GLY A 266 -24.70 -19.24 -8.94
CA GLY A 266 -23.41 -19.18 -8.25
C GLY A 266 -22.25 -18.97 -9.23
N PHE A 267 -21.02 -18.88 -8.69
CA PHE A 267 -19.82 -18.52 -9.45
C PHE A 267 -19.56 -19.37 -10.70
N PHE A 268 -19.59 -20.70 -10.58
CA PHE A 268 -19.34 -21.61 -11.71
C PHE A 268 -20.41 -21.50 -12.79
N GLU A 269 -21.69 -21.44 -12.39
CA GLU A 269 -22.80 -21.26 -13.33
C GLU A 269 -22.72 -19.90 -14.03
N ALA A 270 -22.31 -18.84 -13.32
CA ALA A 270 -22.11 -17.52 -13.89
C ALA A 270 -21.07 -17.48 -15.01
N ILE A 271 -19.97 -18.22 -14.84
CA ILE A 271 -18.97 -18.43 -15.91
C ILE A 271 -19.59 -19.23 -17.06
N ASN A 272 -20.29 -20.33 -16.76
CA ASN A 272 -20.88 -21.23 -17.76
C ASN A 272 -21.99 -20.59 -18.61
N VAL A 273 -22.75 -19.63 -18.07
CA VAL A 273 -23.78 -18.90 -18.82
C VAL A 273 -23.27 -17.61 -19.49
N GLY A 274 -21.98 -17.31 -19.40
CA GLY A 274 -21.39 -16.10 -19.98
C GLY A 274 -21.85 -14.81 -19.31
N LEU A 275 -22.09 -14.82 -17.99
CA LEU A 275 -22.51 -13.63 -17.26
C LEU A 275 -21.45 -12.53 -17.39
N GLY A 276 -21.87 -11.29 -17.66
CA GLY A 276 -20.95 -10.15 -17.78
C GLY A 276 -20.01 -10.18 -18.98
N GLN A 277 -20.18 -11.11 -19.95
CA GLN A 277 -19.27 -11.28 -21.09
C GLN A 277 -19.04 -9.99 -21.93
N SER A 278 -20.02 -9.08 -22.01
CA SER A 278 -19.83 -7.77 -22.65
C SER A 278 -18.83 -6.88 -21.92
N ASN A 279 -18.71 -7.02 -20.60
CA ASN A 279 -17.72 -6.30 -19.79
C ASN A 279 -16.35 -6.98 -19.89
N LEU A 280 -16.30 -8.32 -19.94
CA LEU A 280 -15.07 -9.07 -20.23
C LEU A 280 -14.40 -8.50 -21.47
N TYR A 281 -15.08 -8.52 -22.63
CA TYR A 281 -14.50 -7.99 -23.88
C TYR A 281 -14.23 -6.46 -23.88
N ALA A 282 -14.76 -5.70 -22.91
CA ALA A 282 -14.49 -4.27 -22.79
C ALA A 282 -13.22 -3.96 -21.99
N TYR A 283 -12.81 -4.88 -21.10
CA TYR A 283 -11.75 -4.63 -20.10
C TYR A 283 -10.58 -5.63 -20.17
N THR A 284 -10.77 -6.81 -20.77
CA THR A 284 -9.75 -7.85 -20.92
C THR A 284 -9.29 -8.00 -22.37
N ILE A 285 -8.13 -8.61 -22.54
CA ILE A 285 -7.47 -8.92 -23.81
C ILE A 285 -7.33 -10.45 -23.90
N ASN A 286 -7.56 -11.06 -25.08
CA ASN A 286 -7.29 -12.50 -25.26
C ASN A 286 -5.78 -12.75 -25.03
N PRO A 287 -5.38 -13.39 -23.92
CA PRO A 287 -4.02 -13.27 -23.42
C PRO A 287 -3.04 -14.11 -24.26
N LEU A 288 -3.47 -15.29 -24.74
CA LEU A 288 -2.63 -16.12 -25.60
C LEU A 288 -2.72 -15.75 -27.07
N GLU A 289 -3.83 -15.17 -27.56
CA GLU A 289 -3.84 -14.57 -28.90
C GLU A 289 -2.86 -13.38 -28.97
N TYR A 290 -2.83 -12.53 -27.94
CA TYR A 290 -1.86 -11.44 -27.83
C TYR A 290 -0.42 -11.95 -27.75
N VAL A 291 -0.12 -12.85 -26.80
CA VAL A 291 1.22 -13.43 -26.64
C VAL A 291 1.71 -14.12 -27.91
N GLN A 292 0.85 -14.81 -28.66
CA GLN A 292 1.23 -15.46 -29.92
C GLN A 292 1.42 -14.46 -31.07
N THR A 293 0.63 -13.39 -31.13
CA THR A 293 0.72 -12.36 -32.18
C THR A 293 2.07 -11.64 -32.15
N TYR A 294 2.64 -11.42 -30.96
CA TYR A 294 3.90 -10.71 -30.76
C TYR A 294 5.09 -11.61 -30.39
N LEU A 295 4.90 -12.93 -30.48
CA LEU A 295 5.87 -13.94 -30.04
C LEU A 295 7.20 -13.78 -30.78
N ASN A 296 8.26 -13.48 -30.03
CA ASN A 296 9.63 -13.34 -30.57
C ASN A 296 9.75 -12.40 -31.79
N MET A 297 9.17 -11.19 -31.76
CA MET A 297 9.36 -10.18 -32.81
C MET A 297 10.82 -9.71 -32.94
N GLU A 298 11.64 -10.42 -33.72
CA GLU A 298 12.93 -9.94 -34.22
C GLU A 298 12.70 -8.77 -35.20
N GLY A 299 12.82 -7.51 -34.75
CA GLY A 299 12.41 -6.40 -35.62
C GLY A 299 12.85 -4.96 -35.30
N VAL A 300 13.60 -4.67 -34.24
CA VAL A 300 14.07 -3.28 -33.97
C VAL A 300 15.59 -3.22 -33.85
N VAL A 301 16.22 -2.69 -34.90
CA VAL A 301 17.65 -2.35 -34.88
C VAL A 301 17.83 -1.09 -34.04
N VAL A 302 18.15 -1.27 -32.75
CA VAL A 302 18.70 -0.19 -31.93
C VAL A 302 20.10 0.12 -32.44
N GLU A 303 20.35 1.35 -32.92
CA GLU A 303 21.72 1.81 -33.20
C GLU A 303 22.48 1.88 -31.87
N THR A 304 23.32 0.88 -31.61
CA THR A 304 24.15 0.81 -30.41
C THR A 304 25.36 1.73 -30.55
N THR A 305 25.35 2.85 -29.82
CA THR A 305 26.59 3.53 -29.45
C THR A 305 27.24 2.76 -28.30
N PRO A 306 28.44 2.19 -28.46
CA PRO A 306 29.10 1.41 -27.42
C PRO A 306 29.85 2.33 -26.45
N GLU A 307 29.74 2.07 -25.15
CA GLU A 307 30.88 1.75 -24.26
C GLU A 307 30.38 1.52 -22.82
N ASP A 308 30.60 0.30 -22.32
CA ASP A 308 30.44 -0.09 -20.92
C ASP A 308 31.84 -0.42 -20.35
N PRO A 309 32.29 0.22 -19.25
CA PRO A 309 33.53 -0.14 -18.59
C PRO A 309 33.28 -1.17 -17.47
N ALA A 310 33.76 -2.40 -17.71
CA ALA A 310 33.64 -3.55 -16.80
C ALA A 310 34.03 -3.27 -15.33
N ILE A 311 33.31 -3.92 -14.40
CA ILE A 311 33.65 -4.01 -12.98
C ILE A 311 34.41 -5.32 -12.73
N GLU A 312 35.60 -5.23 -12.13
CA GLU A 312 36.40 -6.40 -11.73
C GLU A 312 35.82 -7.11 -10.51
N VAL A 313 35.79 -8.45 -10.57
CA VAL A 313 35.44 -9.32 -9.45
C VAL A 313 36.68 -9.59 -8.59
N VAL A 314 36.58 -9.34 -7.28
CA VAL A 314 37.58 -9.78 -6.30
C VAL A 314 36.93 -10.72 -5.29
N ASN A 315 37.34 -11.99 -5.35
CA ASN A 315 36.98 -13.00 -4.35
C ASN A 315 37.94 -12.89 -3.15
N GLU A 316 37.40 -12.88 -1.92
CA GLU A 316 38.11 -13.41 -0.75
C GLU A 316 37.19 -14.33 0.06
N THR A 317 37.71 -15.52 0.34
CA THR A 317 37.04 -16.64 1.03
C THR A 317 37.61 -16.83 2.43
N THR A 318 36.78 -17.14 3.44
CA THR A 318 37.24 -17.82 4.67
C THR A 318 36.22 -18.76 5.29
N GLU A 319 36.69 -19.99 5.52
CA GLU A 319 36.10 -21.14 6.24
C GLU A 319 36.21 -20.99 7.77
N ILE A 320 35.53 -21.72 8.69
CA ILE A 320 34.41 -22.71 8.74
C ILE A 320 34.02 -22.80 10.26
N GLU A 321 32.77 -23.15 10.65
CA GLU A 321 32.44 -24.14 11.72
C GLU A 321 30.91 -24.28 11.98
N GLU A 322 30.45 -25.48 12.35
CA GLU A 322 29.04 -25.94 12.39
C GLU A 322 28.47 -26.16 13.82
N GLU A 323 27.13 -25.99 13.99
CA GLU A 323 26.16 -26.79 14.80
C GLU A 323 26.42 -27.12 16.32
N PRO A 324 25.41 -27.28 17.22
CA PRO A 324 24.14 -27.99 16.93
C PRO A 324 22.81 -27.56 17.62
N SER A 325 21.72 -28.12 17.10
CA SER A 325 20.30 -28.11 17.52
C SER A 325 19.94 -28.42 19.00
N VAL A 326 18.90 -27.76 19.56
CA VAL A 326 17.87 -28.31 20.51
C VAL A 326 16.55 -27.51 20.48
N GLU A 327 15.40 -28.19 20.53
CA GLU A 327 14.05 -27.68 20.87
C GLU A 327 13.38 -28.70 21.86
N PRO A 328 12.21 -28.46 22.51
CA PRO A 328 11.46 -27.22 22.83
C PRO A 328 11.02 -27.14 24.33
N GLN A 329 10.22 -26.11 24.73
CA GLN A 329 9.00 -26.19 25.60
C GLN A 329 8.68 -24.92 26.48
N LEU A 330 7.44 -24.43 26.30
CA LEU A 330 6.51 -23.77 27.27
C LEU A 330 6.71 -22.33 27.81
N SER A 331 5.57 -21.66 27.95
CA SER A 331 5.24 -20.27 28.34
C SER A 331 4.92 -20.14 29.86
N PRO A 332 4.43 -19.00 30.46
CA PRO A 332 4.00 -17.70 29.89
C PRO A 332 4.39 -16.41 30.69
N SER A 333 3.72 -15.29 30.34
CA SER A 333 3.40 -14.06 31.12
C SER A 333 4.16 -12.74 30.86
N SER A 334 3.48 -11.84 30.14
CA SER A 334 3.22 -10.40 30.41
C SER A 334 4.37 -9.42 30.74
N ASN A 335 4.52 -8.38 29.91
CA ASN A 335 4.06 -7.02 30.28
C ASN A 335 3.93 -6.10 29.05
N GLU A 336 3.28 -4.95 29.24
CA GLU A 336 2.76 -4.07 28.18
C GLU A 336 3.65 -2.84 27.91
N SER A 337 4.14 -2.68 26.68
CA SER A 337 4.20 -1.38 25.97
C SER A 337 4.39 -1.62 24.47
N GLY A 338 3.69 -0.86 23.63
CA GLY A 338 3.60 -1.08 22.17
C GLY A 338 4.79 -0.60 21.34
N LEU A 339 5.99 -0.55 21.92
CA LEU A 339 7.24 -0.17 21.25
C LEU A 339 8.39 -1.07 21.74
N PRO A 340 9.41 -1.35 20.90
CA PRO A 340 10.61 -2.06 21.34
C PRO A 340 11.50 -1.25 22.31
N PHE A 341 11.18 0.02 22.57
CA PHE A 341 11.94 0.92 23.45
C PHE A 341 11.01 1.78 24.29
N ASP A 342 11.20 1.80 25.62
CA ASP A 342 10.53 2.74 26.52
C ASP A 342 11.45 3.93 26.79
N ALA A 343 10.97 5.14 26.51
CA ALA A 343 11.70 6.38 26.75
C ALA A 343 11.50 6.89 28.20
N ILE A 344 11.86 6.09 29.22
CA ILE A 344 11.74 6.48 30.63
C ILE A 344 13.01 6.16 31.45
N ASP A 345 13.78 7.21 31.77
CA ASP A 345 14.44 7.33 33.09
C ASP A 345 13.81 8.53 33.80
N SER A 346 13.40 8.33 35.05
CA SER A 346 12.61 9.25 35.85
C SER A 346 13.41 10.42 36.45
N ASN A 347 14.65 10.65 36.01
CA ASN A 347 15.58 11.60 36.64
C ASN A 347 15.92 12.88 35.83
N HIS A 348 15.45 13.04 34.59
CA HIS A 348 15.45 14.31 33.84
C HIS A 348 16.73 15.20 33.97
N GLN A 349 17.93 14.62 33.86
CA GLN A 349 19.19 15.36 34.06
C GLN A 349 20.04 15.47 32.80
N ALA A 350 19.99 16.63 32.16
CA ALA A 350 21.06 17.09 31.27
C ALA A 350 22.28 17.48 32.13
N VAL A 351 23.37 16.72 32.04
CA VAL A 351 24.61 16.99 32.79
C VAL A 351 25.56 17.84 31.95
N MET A 352 25.76 19.10 32.34
CA MET A 352 26.81 19.96 31.79
C MET A 352 28.19 19.46 32.20
N LEU A 353 28.98 18.94 31.26
CA LEU A 353 30.40 18.67 31.48
C LEU A 353 31.22 19.96 31.30
N PRO A 354 32.15 20.28 32.22
CA PRO A 354 32.86 21.55 32.21
C PRO A 354 34.07 21.52 31.26
N ASP A 355 33.85 21.54 29.94
CA ASP A 355 34.93 21.75 28.95
C ASP A 355 34.45 22.26 27.57
N SER A 356 33.82 23.43 27.53
CA SER A 356 33.71 24.31 26.34
C SER A 356 33.07 23.77 25.03
N ARG A 357 32.46 22.58 25.04
CA ARG A 357 31.53 22.11 24.00
C ARG A 357 30.17 21.88 24.62
N GLN A 358 29.14 22.51 24.07
CA GLN A 358 27.75 22.29 24.48
C GLN A 358 27.29 20.97 23.87
N MET A 359 27.22 19.94 24.71
CA MET A 359 26.79 18.59 24.36
C MET A 359 25.44 18.32 25.03
N VAL A 360 24.44 17.90 24.27
CA VAL A 360 23.22 17.30 24.81
C VAL A 360 23.33 15.78 24.66
N ARG A 361 23.05 15.06 25.74
CA ARG A 361 23.07 13.61 25.83
C ARG A 361 21.63 13.11 26.00
N ILE A 362 21.21 12.19 25.14
CA ILE A 362 19.94 11.47 25.25
C ILE A 362 20.26 9.97 25.31
N SER A 363 19.65 9.28 26.28
CA SER A 363 19.81 7.83 26.48
C SER A 363 18.54 7.10 26.03
N LEU A 364 18.69 6.09 25.16
CA LEU A 364 17.58 5.23 24.70
C LEU A 364 17.68 3.84 25.36
N LEU A 365 16.56 3.29 25.82
CA LEU A 365 16.44 2.01 26.56
C LEU A 365 15.40 1.08 25.95
N GLN A 366 15.69 -0.23 25.93
CA GLN A 366 14.80 -1.26 25.42
C GLN A 366 13.75 -1.65 26.47
N SER A 367 12.48 -1.76 26.08
CA SER A 367 11.32 -1.88 27.01
C SER A 367 11.27 -3.21 27.79
N ASP A 368 11.82 -4.30 27.22
CA ASP A 368 11.72 -5.65 27.78
C ASP A 368 12.93 -6.08 28.63
N GLY A 369 13.97 -5.25 28.72
CA GLY A 369 15.19 -5.53 29.48
C GLY A 369 16.00 -6.74 28.97
N ARG A 370 15.78 -7.20 27.73
CA ARG A 370 16.51 -8.33 27.12
C ARG A 370 17.29 -7.86 25.90
N ASN A 371 18.45 -8.49 25.65
CA ASN A 371 19.20 -8.25 24.42
C ASN A 371 18.46 -8.87 23.22
N ALA A 372 17.75 -8.06 22.44
CA ALA A 372 17.21 -8.48 21.14
C ALA A 372 18.24 -8.19 20.03
N VAL A 373 18.45 -9.16 19.15
CA VAL A 373 19.24 -8.97 17.92
C VAL A 373 18.26 -8.79 16.77
N THR A 374 17.82 -7.55 16.54
CA THR A 374 17.03 -7.17 15.36
C THR A 374 17.92 -6.52 14.30
N PRO A 375 17.70 -6.78 13.00
CA PRO A 375 18.53 -6.22 11.95
C PRO A 375 18.16 -4.74 11.69
N SER A 376 19.06 -3.83 12.07
CA SER A 376 19.14 -2.41 11.66
C SER A 376 17.89 -1.52 11.83
N TYR A 377 18.02 -0.45 12.64
CA TYR A 377 17.03 0.63 12.65
C TYR A 377 17.24 1.57 11.45
N ASN A 378 16.21 1.76 10.63
CA ASN A 378 16.22 2.62 9.44
C ASN A 378 15.28 3.83 9.61
N GLY A 379 15.75 4.88 10.29
CA GLY A 379 14.98 6.09 10.62
C GLY A 379 15.83 7.37 10.62
N SER A 380 15.23 8.51 10.98
CA SER A 380 15.90 9.82 10.89
C SER A 380 15.63 10.73 12.09
N ILE A 381 16.70 11.19 12.74
CA ILE A 381 16.62 12.16 13.83
C ILE A 381 16.78 13.57 13.25
N VAL A 382 15.85 14.48 13.57
CA VAL A 382 15.81 15.84 13.04
C VAL A 382 15.92 16.85 14.18
N VAL A 383 16.97 17.68 14.14
CA VAL A 383 17.23 18.73 15.15
C VAL A 383 17.02 20.11 14.54
N LYS A 384 16.15 20.92 15.18
CA LYS A 384 15.80 22.28 14.73
C LYS A 384 16.16 23.32 15.80
N SER A 385 16.76 24.45 15.41
CA SER A 385 16.91 25.60 16.31
C SER A 385 15.60 26.40 16.48
N SER A 386 15.59 27.34 17.43
CA SER A 386 14.49 28.28 17.70
C SER A 386 13.98 29.09 16.50
N ASP A 387 14.77 29.19 15.44
CA ASP A 387 14.43 29.86 14.17
C ASP A 387 13.92 28.87 13.10
N LEU A 388 13.61 27.63 13.49
CA LEU A 388 13.24 26.49 12.64
C LEU A 388 14.29 26.08 11.61
N THR A 389 15.52 26.59 11.71
CA THR A 389 16.63 26.09 10.89
C THR A 389 16.97 24.67 11.31
N VAL A 390 16.99 23.75 10.35
CA VAL A 390 17.53 22.39 10.56
C VAL A 390 19.03 22.52 10.80
N LEU A 391 19.48 22.20 12.02
CA LEU A 391 20.90 22.29 12.38
C LEU A 391 21.69 21.09 11.85
N SER A 392 21.04 19.92 11.77
CA SER A 392 21.58 18.70 11.18
C SER A 392 20.46 17.69 10.88
N VAL A 393 20.64 16.93 9.79
CA VAL A 393 19.94 15.67 9.53
C VAL A 393 21.02 14.60 9.49
N PHE A 394 20.97 13.64 10.40
CA PHE A 394 21.89 12.50 10.40
C PHE A 394 21.13 11.25 9.94
N PRO A 395 21.33 10.79 8.68
CA PRO A 395 21.05 9.40 8.35
C PRO A 395 22.10 8.56 9.07
N TYR A 396 21.66 7.76 10.02
CA TYR A 396 22.48 6.72 10.64
C TYR A 396 21.68 5.43 10.59
N GLU A 397 22.14 4.46 9.79
CA GLU A 397 21.82 3.07 10.06
C GLU A 397 22.41 2.75 11.43
N LEU A 398 21.60 2.75 12.48
CA LEU A 398 22.09 2.41 13.82
C LEU A 398 22.34 0.90 13.84
N PRO A 399 23.61 0.42 13.87
CA PRO A 399 23.87 -1.00 13.71
C PRO A 399 23.41 -1.74 14.97
N ALA A 400 22.80 -2.91 14.78
CA ALA A 400 22.19 -3.71 15.86
C ALA A 400 23.10 -3.87 17.09
N PHE A 401 24.42 -3.99 16.89
CA PHE A 401 25.39 -4.18 17.97
C PHE A 401 25.52 -3.00 18.95
N LYS A 402 25.05 -1.79 18.63
CA LYS A 402 25.09 -0.69 19.61
C LYS A 402 24.08 -0.87 20.74
N PHE A 403 22.97 -1.57 20.50
CA PHE A 403 21.93 -1.81 21.49
C PHE A 403 22.19 -3.05 22.37
N SER A 404 23.13 -3.92 22.00
CA SER A 404 23.37 -5.21 22.67
C SER A 404 24.11 -5.13 24.02
N SER A 405 24.33 -3.93 24.57
CA SER A 405 25.12 -3.73 25.80
C SER A 405 24.62 -2.67 26.78
N GLY A 406 23.42 -2.09 26.56
CA GLY A 406 22.79 -1.14 27.48
C GLY A 406 22.33 0.16 26.81
N PRO A 407 22.07 1.22 27.60
CA PRO A 407 21.55 2.49 27.08
C PRO A 407 22.49 3.11 26.04
N THR A 408 21.94 3.41 24.86
CA THR A 408 22.71 4.08 23.80
C THR A 408 22.64 5.59 23.99
N GLU A 409 23.81 6.20 24.22
CA GLU A 409 23.96 7.67 24.29
C GLU A 409 24.09 8.26 22.87
N ILE A 410 23.26 9.27 22.56
CA ILE A 410 23.37 10.07 21.34
C ILE A 410 23.86 11.47 21.72
N GLU A 411 24.91 11.93 21.03
CA GLU A 411 25.55 13.23 21.24
C GLU A 411 25.24 14.19 20.09
N PHE A 412 24.85 15.42 20.43
CA PHE A 412 24.59 16.49 19.46
C PHE A 412 25.63 17.61 19.62
N GLU A 413 26.37 17.93 18.56
CA GLU A 413 27.26 19.09 18.53
C GLU A 413 26.50 20.37 18.12
N ALA A 414 26.73 21.46 18.86
CA ALA A 414 26.40 22.85 18.49
C ALA A 414 24.90 23.25 18.39
N LEU A 415 24.10 22.94 19.42
CA LEU A 415 22.88 23.71 19.67
C LEU A 415 23.22 25.18 20.02
N LYS A 416 22.42 26.14 19.54
CA LYS A 416 22.58 27.57 19.88
C LYS A 416 21.91 27.87 21.23
N GLU A 417 22.43 28.85 21.96
CA GLU A 417 21.81 29.40 23.17
C GLU A 417 20.41 29.96 22.86
N GLY A 418 19.41 29.52 23.62
CA GLY A 418 17.99 29.73 23.35
C GLY A 418 17.18 28.42 23.45
N ARG A 419 15.96 28.42 22.94
CA ARG A 419 15.15 27.19 22.81
C ARG A 419 15.51 26.45 21.53
N SER A 420 15.46 25.13 21.52
CA SER A 420 15.61 24.26 20.35
C SER A 420 14.61 23.11 20.44
N GLU A 421 14.21 22.55 19.30
CA GLU A 421 13.27 21.44 19.21
C GLU A 421 14.01 20.21 18.67
N ILE A 422 13.90 19.09 19.38
CA ILE A 422 14.42 17.78 18.95
C ILE A 422 13.21 16.90 18.61
N THR A 423 13.13 16.49 17.35
CA THR A 423 12.08 15.62 16.83
C THR A 423 12.68 14.28 16.41
N PHE A 424 12.12 13.19 16.93
CA PHE A 424 12.43 11.84 16.51
C PHE A 424 11.43 11.38 15.45
N SER A 425 11.92 10.97 14.29
CA SER A 425 11.09 10.55 13.17
C SER A 425 11.50 9.20 12.58
N PHE A 426 10.50 8.43 12.15
CA PHE A 426 10.69 7.15 11.47
C PHE A 426 9.71 7.08 10.30
N LEU A 427 10.18 6.68 9.12
CA LEU A 427 9.40 6.68 7.87
C LEU A 427 8.62 7.99 7.61
N GLY A 428 9.17 9.14 7.98
CA GLY A 428 8.55 10.46 7.82
C GLY A 428 7.52 10.86 8.87
N LYS A 429 7.12 9.97 9.79
CA LYS A 429 6.22 10.26 10.92
C LYS A 429 7.02 10.71 12.15
N GLU A 430 6.51 11.69 12.90
CA GLU A 430 7.07 12.16 14.18
C GLU A 430 6.53 11.33 15.35
N TYR A 431 7.43 10.80 16.19
CA TYR A 431 7.10 9.90 17.29
C TYR A 431 7.33 10.52 18.67
N ALA A 432 8.31 11.41 18.79
CA ALA A 432 8.59 12.13 20.02
C ALA A 432 9.15 13.52 19.72
N ARG A 433 8.74 14.50 20.52
CA ARG A 433 9.16 15.91 20.42
C ARG A 433 9.61 16.41 21.79
N TYR A 434 10.78 17.03 21.84
CA TYR A 434 11.34 17.61 23.06
C TYR A 434 11.75 19.06 22.82
N GLU A 435 11.22 19.98 23.64
CA GLU A 435 11.71 21.36 23.71
C GLU A 435 12.89 21.42 24.69
N VAL A 436 14.07 21.81 24.20
CA VAL A 436 15.31 21.89 24.97
C VAL A 436 15.74 23.35 25.08
N VAL A 437 15.89 23.86 26.31
CA VAL A 437 16.41 25.20 26.57
C VAL A 437 17.92 25.12 26.83
N VAL A 438 18.72 25.68 25.93
CA VAL A 438 20.17 25.77 26.06
C VAL A 438 20.50 27.16 26.63
N SER A 439 21.07 27.22 27.83
CA SER A 439 21.48 28.48 28.47
C SER A 439 22.91 28.38 29.01
N SER A 440 23.65 29.49 28.94
CA SER A 440 24.93 29.66 29.64
C SER A 440 24.77 29.93 31.14
N ASP A 441 23.55 30.21 31.63
CA ASP A 441 23.24 30.38 33.05
C ASP A 441 22.66 29.07 33.65
N PRO A 442 23.39 28.39 34.55
CA PRO A 442 22.93 27.12 35.15
C PRO A 442 21.71 27.28 36.06
N ALA A 443 21.27 28.50 36.40
CA ALA A 443 20.08 28.75 37.20
C ALA A 443 18.78 28.89 36.37
N ALA A 444 18.86 28.88 35.03
CA ALA A 444 17.73 29.17 34.14
C ALA A 444 16.94 27.93 33.66
N PHE A 445 17.29 26.72 34.10
CA PHE A 445 16.57 25.49 33.76
C PHE A 445 15.23 25.39 34.50
N VAL A 446 14.18 25.89 33.86
CA VAL A 446 12.79 25.51 34.15
C VAL A 446 12.25 24.76 32.93
N VAL A 447 12.18 23.44 33.04
CA VAL A 447 11.32 22.65 32.15
C VAL A 447 9.89 22.96 32.56
N SER A 448 9.26 23.87 31.80
CA SER A 448 7.84 24.18 31.95
C SER A 448 7.04 23.10 31.24
N SER A 449 6.88 21.95 31.89
CA SER A 449 5.84 21.00 31.50
C SER A 449 4.48 21.66 31.75
N ASP A 450 3.74 21.97 30.69
CA ASP A 450 2.28 22.14 30.77
C ASP A 450 1.66 20.74 30.99
N ASP A 451 1.91 20.21 32.18
CA ASP A 451 1.36 18.95 32.68
C ASP A 451 0.21 19.25 33.64
N SER A 452 -0.93 19.65 33.07
CA SER A 452 -2.23 19.57 33.75
C SER A 452 -3.41 19.53 32.78
N THR A 453 -3.33 18.73 31.71
CA THR A 453 -4.53 18.22 31.03
C THR A 453 -4.36 16.73 30.72
N SER A 454 -4.71 15.87 31.67
CA SER A 454 -5.46 14.69 31.24
C SER A 454 -6.70 15.22 30.50
N PRO A 455 -7.06 14.67 29.33
CA PRO A 455 -8.15 15.23 28.54
C PRO A 455 -9.45 15.15 29.34
N GLU A 456 -9.92 16.30 29.85
CA GLU A 456 -10.94 16.43 30.89
C GLU A 456 -12.16 15.55 30.59
N ALA A 457 -12.47 14.61 31.49
CA ALA A 457 -13.45 13.53 31.25
C ALA A 457 -14.79 14.08 30.73
N PHE A 458 -15.40 13.39 29.77
CA PHE A 458 -16.63 13.89 29.15
C PHE A 458 -17.77 13.88 30.19
N VAL A 459 -18.46 15.02 30.32
CA VAL A 459 -19.40 15.25 31.43
C VAL A 459 -20.67 14.40 31.37
N ASP A 460 -20.91 13.74 30.24
CA ASP A 460 -22.04 12.85 29.94
C ASP A 460 -21.61 11.39 29.69
N LEU A 461 -20.36 11.02 30.01
CA LEU A 461 -19.83 9.67 29.87
C LEU A 461 -19.52 9.05 31.24
N ASP A 462 -20.39 8.15 31.67
CA ASP A 462 -20.25 7.36 32.90
C ASP A 462 -19.25 6.20 32.70
N GLU A 463 -18.45 5.85 33.72
CA GLU A 463 -17.53 4.70 33.70
C GLU A 463 -18.25 3.36 33.50
N GLU A 464 -19.53 3.28 33.89
CA GLU A 464 -20.39 2.11 33.68
C GLU A 464 -21.00 2.05 32.26
N TYR A 465 -20.72 3.04 31.39
CA TYR A 465 -21.23 3.07 30.02
C TYR A 465 -20.57 1.98 29.15
N PRO A 466 -21.33 1.16 28.38
CA PRO A 466 -20.79 -0.01 27.68
C PRO A 466 -19.61 0.22 26.75
N TYR A 467 -19.45 1.45 26.21
CA TYR A 467 -18.37 1.81 25.28
C TYR A 467 -17.40 2.86 25.87
N TYR A 468 -17.30 2.95 27.21
CA TYR A 468 -16.43 3.90 27.91
C TYR A 468 -14.98 3.81 27.43
N ASN A 469 -14.38 2.61 27.48
CA ASN A 469 -12.98 2.37 27.11
C ASN A 469 -12.69 2.80 25.67
N ALA A 470 -13.59 2.44 24.74
CA ALA A 470 -13.47 2.80 23.32
C ALA A 470 -13.49 4.32 23.11
N ILE A 471 -14.42 5.02 23.75
CA ILE A 471 -14.53 6.49 23.64
C ILE A 471 -13.33 7.18 24.27
N THR A 472 -12.86 6.71 25.44
CA THR A 472 -11.71 7.26 26.15
C THR A 472 -10.41 7.06 25.36
N LEU A 473 -10.14 5.86 24.84
CA LEU A 473 -8.96 5.59 24.01
C LEU A 473 -8.92 6.49 22.75
N LEU A 474 -10.04 6.58 22.01
CA LEU A 474 -10.08 7.40 20.79
C LEU A 474 -9.93 8.90 21.11
N LYS A 475 -10.34 9.35 22.29
CA LYS A 475 -10.13 10.71 22.77
C LYS A 475 -8.67 10.97 23.13
N GLU A 476 -8.03 10.07 23.86
CA GLU A 476 -6.61 10.16 24.23
C GLU A 476 -5.70 10.18 23.00
N ARG A 477 -6.07 9.41 21.96
CA ARG A 477 -5.39 9.39 20.65
C ARG A 477 -5.77 10.58 19.74
N GLY A 478 -6.63 11.50 20.18
CA GLY A 478 -7.05 12.70 19.43
C GLY A 478 -8.02 12.46 18.27
N ILE A 479 -8.33 11.20 17.97
CA ILE A 479 -9.22 10.74 16.89
C ILE A 479 -10.66 11.20 17.15
N LEU A 480 -11.16 10.98 18.36
CA LEU A 480 -12.52 11.34 18.77
C LEU A 480 -12.50 12.62 19.60
N GLN A 481 -13.21 13.63 19.10
CA GLN A 481 -13.39 14.91 19.79
C GLN A 481 -14.83 15.05 20.28
N GLY A 482 -14.99 15.61 21.48
CA GLY A 482 -16.29 15.98 22.04
C GLY A 482 -16.74 17.37 21.60
N TYR A 483 -17.78 17.87 22.27
CA TYR A 483 -18.41 19.15 22.00
C TYR A 483 -17.85 20.26 22.90
N PRO A 484 -17.98 21.55 22.50
CA PRO A 484 -17.51 22.68 23.31
C PRO A 484 -18.19 22.84 24.69
N ASP A 485 -19.25 22.07 24.97
CA ASP A 485 -19.93 21.99 26.26
C ASP A 485 -19.38 20.88 27.18
N GLY A 486 -18.32 20.17 26.75
CA GLY A 486 -17.70 19.08 27.49
C GLY A 486 -18.36 17.70 27.29
N THR A 487 -19.39 17.61 26.43
CA THR A 487 -20.10 16.35 26.16
C THR A 487 -19.46 15.53 25.04
N VAL A 488 -19.72 14.22 25.00
CA VAL A 488 -19.40 13.34 23.87
C VAL A 488 -20.65 12.84 23.13
N GLN A 489 -21.81 12.87 23.79
CA GLN A 489 -23.12 12.48 23.25
C GLN A 489 -23.08 11.06 22.67
N PRO A 490 -22.75 10.03 23.48
CA PRO A 490 -22.41 8.71 22.95
C PRO A 490 -23.61 8.04 22.27
N GLY A 491 -24.83 8.33 22.71
CA GLY A 491 -26.08 7.87 22.08
C GLY A 491 -26.57 8.69 20.88
N ARG A 492 -25.85 9.74 20.43
CA ARG A 492 -26.26 10.47 19.22
C ARG A 492 -25.82 9.70 17.98
N VAL A 493 -26.72 9.57 17.01
CA VAL A 493 -26.45 9.05 15.67
C VAL A 493 -25.42 9.90 14.90
N VAL A 494 -24.67 9.25 14.02
CA VAL A 494 -23.52 9.80 13.30
C VAL A 494 -23.84 9.98 11.82
N SER A 495 -23.48 11.12 11.24
CA SER A 495 -23.58 11.34 9.79
C SER A 495 -22.45 10.65 9.02
N ARG A 496 -22.69 10.33 7.74
CA ARG A 496 -21.71 9.69 6.85
C ARG A 496 -20.35 10.42 6.82
N VAL A 497 -20.33 11.76 6.87
CA VAL A 497 -19.07 12.53 6.95
C VAL A 497 -18.36 12.47 8.31
N GLU A 498 -19.10 12.43 9.42
CA GLU A 498 -18.52 12.31 10.76
C GLU A 498 -17.89 10.93 10.96
N ALA A 499 -18.57 9.88 10.49
CA ALA A 499 -18.03 8.52 10.49
C ALA A 499 -16.78 8.40 9.62
N LEU A 500 -16.82 8.96 8.41
CA LEU A 500 -15.68 8.95 7.49
C LEU A 500 -14.46 9.69 8.06
N LYS A 501 -14.68 10.82 8.75
CA LYS A 501 -13.61 11.50 9.49
C LYS A 501 -12.96 10.54 10.50
N LEU A 502 -13.74 9.93 11.38
CA LEU A 502 -13.21 9.04 12.41
C LEU A 502 -12.40 7.88 11.81
N ILE A 503 -12.88 7.29 10.72
CA ILE A 503 -12.17 6.19 10.02
C ILE A 503 -10.82 6.65 9.46
N LEU A 504 -10.76 7.80 8.77
CA LEU A 504 -9.51 8.27 8.14
C LEU A 504 -8.49 8.85 9.14
N GLU A 505 -8.96 9.38 10.28
CA GLU A 505 -8.08 9.78 11.39
C GLU A 505 -7.42 8.52 12.03
N VAL A 506 -8.12 7.39 12.06
CA VAL A 506 -7.57 6.10 12.53
C VAL A 506 -6.51 5.57 11.58
N SER A 507 -6.77 5.51 10.26
CA SER A 507 -5.76 5.04 9.29
C SER A 507 -4.58 6.01 9.08
N SER A 508 -4.55 7.17 9.76
CA SER A 508 -3.47 8.15 9.67
C SER A 508 -3.20 8.65 8.23
N GLU A 509 -4.23 8.70 7.40
CA GLU A 509 -4.12 8.99 5.97
C GLU A 509 -3.73 10.45 5.70
N THR A 510 -2.90 10.67 4.66
CA THR A 510 -2.65 12.03 4.17
C THR A 510 -3.86 12.52 3.39
N LEU A 511 -4.64 13.40 4.00
CA LEU A 511 -5.85 13.96 3.39
C LEU A 511 -5.52 14.75 2.10
N ILE A 512 -6.15 14.36 1.00
CA ILE A 512 -6.02 15.07 -0.28
C ILE A 512 -6.94 16.31 -0.34
N SER A 513 -6.70 17.20 -1.30
CA SER A 513 -7.47 18.44 -1.42
C SER A 513 -8.95 18.17 -1.70
N GLY A 514 -9.83 18.71 -0.87
CA GLY A 514 -11.29 18.64 -1.07
C GLY A 514 -11.81 19.29 -2.36
N SER A 515 -10.93 19.94 -3.14
CA SER A 515 -11.22 20.39 -4.51
C SER A 515 -11.45 19.24 -5.51
N THR A 516 -11.06 18.01 -5.18
CA THR A 516 -11.16 16.85 -6.09
C THR A 516 -12.42 16.01 -5.90
N VAL A 517 -13.33 16.38 -5.00
CA VAL A 517 -14.61 15.67 -4.83
C VAL A 517 -15.50 15.86 -6.04
N VAL A 518 -16.04 14.77 -6.60
CA VAL A 518 -16.92 14.81 -7.79
C VAL A 518 -18.42 14.62 -7.50
N PHE A 519 -18.81 14.47 -6.23
CA PHE A 519 -20.22 14.28 -5.84
C PHE A 519 -21.03 15.59 -5.87
N PRO A 520 -22.14 15.68 -6.64
CA PRO A 520 -22.88 16.94 -6.84
C PRO A 520 -23.52 17.55 -5.59
N ASP A 521 -23.72 16.77 -4.52
CA ASP A 521 -24.31 17.20 -3.25
C ASP A 521 -23.28 17.46 -2.15
N THR A 522 -22.00 17.58 -2.53
CA THR A 522 -20.90 17.97 -1.63
C THR A 522 -20.37 19.34 -2.00
N ASP A 523 -20.05 20.15 -1.00
CA ASP A 523 -19.44 21.48 -1.19
C ASP A 523 -17.94 21.39 -0.86
N PRO A 524 -17.02 21.62 -1.83
CA PRO A 524 -15.58 21.60 -1.62
C PRO A 524 -15.06 22.51 -0.50
N ALA A 525 -15.80 23.56 -0.11
CA ALA A 525 -15.43 24.47 0.97
C ALA A 525 -15.80 23.95 2.38
N GLN A 526 -16.49 22.81 2.49
CA GLN A 526 -16.88 22.24 3.79
C GLN A 526 -15.72 21.52 4.47
N TRP A 527 -15.76 21.47 5.81
CA TRP A 527 -14.75 20.81 6.64
C TRP A 527 -14.51 19.33 6.30
N TYR A 528 -15.50 18.67 5.72
CA TYR A 528 -15.46 17.25 5.37
C TYR A 528 -14.91 16.97 3.95
N SER A 529 -14.68 17.98 3.11
CA SER A 529 -14.43 17.78 1.69
C SER A 529 -13.14 16.99 1.40
N SER A 530 -12.07 17.24 2.17
CA SER A 530 -10.82 16.48 2.07
C SER A 530 -10.96 15.02 2.47
N TYR A 531 -11.78 14.72 3.49
CA TYR A 531 -12.09 13.34 3.90
C TYR A 531 -12.87 12.60 2.81
N VAL A 532 -13.91 13.24 2.25
CA VAL A 532 -14.70 12.66 1.14
C VAL A 532 -13.84 12.45 -0.10
N ALA A 533 -12.96 13.39 -0.44
CA ALA A 533 -12.01 13.25 -1.54
C ALA A 533 -11.07 12.05 -1.35
N THR A 534 -10.46 11.94 -0.17
CA THR A 534 -9.52 10.86 0.19
C THR A 534 -10.20 9.50 0.18
N ALA A 535 -11.41 9.41 0.74
CA ALA A 535 -12.20 8.19 0.74
C ALA A 535 -12.67 7.77 -0.66
N GLN A 536 -12.94 8.73 -1.54
CA GLN A 536 -13.28 8.50 -2.93
C GLN A 536 -12.06 7.98 -3.72
N SER A 537 -10.90 8.61 -3.59
CA SER A 537 -9.67 8.15 -4.26
C SER A 537 -9.19 6.78 -3.78
N LYS A 538 -9.47 6.42 -2.52
CA LYS A 538 -9.16 5.10 -1.95
C LYS A 538 -10.27 4.05 -2.15
N GLY A 539 -11.34 4.35 -2.89
CA GLY A 539 -12.44 3.40 -3.14
C GLY A 539 -13.25 2.98 -1.89
N VAL A 540 -13.10 3.71 -0.78
CA VAL A 540 -13.85 3.52 0.48
C VAL A 540 -15.32 3.91 0.28
N VAL A 541 -15.56 4.97 -0.51
CA VAL A 541 -16.90 5.44 -0.88
C VAL A 541 -16.98 5.73 -2.38
N GLN A 542 -18.06 5.27 -3.02
CA GLN A 542 -18.32 5.48 -4.46
C GLN A 542 -19.59 6.32 -4.73
N GLY A 543 -20.28 6.76 -3.67
CA GLY A 543 -21.62 7.36 -3.75
C GLY A 543 -22.72 6.30 -3.84
N TYR A 544 -23.96 6.77 -3.99
CA TYR A 544 -25.14 5.96 -4.26
C TYR A 544 -25.38 5.86 -5.79
N PRO A 545 -26.24 4.92 -6.26
CA PRO A 545 -26.55 4.78 -7.69
C PRO A 545 -27.18 6.00 -8.37
N ASP A 546 -27.62 7.00 -7.60
CA ASP A 546 -28.10 8.30 -8.10
C ASP A 546 -26.96 9.34 -8.30
N GLY A 547 -25.71 8.95 -8.04
CA GLY A 547 -24.51 9.80 -8.14
C GLY A 547 -24.27 10.70 -6.92
N LEU A 548 -25.07 10.59 -5.86
CA LEU A 548 -24.96 11.43 -4.66
C LEU A 548 -24.14 10.76 -3.55
N PHE A 549 -23.54 11.54 -2.65
CA PHE A 549 -22.83 11.03 -1.47
C PHE A 549 -23.67 11.06 -0.18
N ARG A 550 -24.58 12.02 -0.10
CA ARG A 550 -25.49 12.33 1.01
C ARG A 550 -24.74 12.60 2.33
N PRO A 551 -23.89 13.65 2.38
CA PRO A 551 -22.93 13.85 3.47
C PRO A 551 -23.56 13.92 4.87
N ALA A 552 -24.72 14.57 4.99
CA ALA A 552 -25.44 14.74 6.25
C ALA A 552 -26.44 13.62 6.57
N GLN A 553 -26.58 12.59 5.72
CA GLN A 553 -27.40 11.43 6.04
C GLN A 553 -26.73 10.64 7.17
N GLU A 554 -27.54 10.11 8.08
CA GLU A 554 -27.10 9.16 9.11
C GLU A 554 -26.51 7.91 8.44
N VAL A 555 -25.39 7.42 8.97
CA VAL A 555 -24.77 6.16 8.51
C VAL A 555 -25.42 4.99 9.24
N ASN A 556 -25.84 3.97 8.49
CA ASN A 556 -26.34 2.72 9.07
C ASN A 556 -25.20 1.73 9.34
N ARG A 557 -25.48 0.67 10.11
CA ARG A 557 -24.48 -0.32 10.53
C ARG A 557 -23.69 -0.94 9.39
N VAL A 558 -24.33 -1.30 8.28
CA VAL A 558 -23.66 -1.96 7.15
C VAL A 558 -22.87 -1.00 6.27
N GLU A 559 -23.36 0.22 6.07
CA GLU A 559 -22.59 1.29 5.42
C GLU A 559 -21.33 1.62 6.21
N PHE A 560 -21.46 1.79 7.53
CA PHE A 560 -20.32 2.05 8.41
C PHE A 560 -19.33 0.89 8.41
N THR A 561 -19.80 -0.35 8.53
CA THR A 561 -18.92 -1.54 8.52
C THR A 561 -18.08 -1.59 7.26
N LYS A 562 -18.70 -1.43 6.07
CA LYS A 562 -17.98 -1.38 4.80
C LYS A 562 -16.99 -0.22 4.74
N MET A 563 -17.39 0.97 5.20
CA MET A 563 -16.51 2.15 5.23
C MET A 563 -15.32 1.95 6.18
N LEU A 564 -15.52 1.34 7.34
CA LEU A 564 -14.48 1.07 8.33
C LEU A 564 -13.44 0.09 7.78
N LEU A 565 -13.88 -1.09 7.33
CA LEU A 565 -12.97 -2.13 6.86
C LEU A 565 -12.19 -1.66 5.62
N LYS A 566 -12.85 -1.05 4.63
CA LYS A 566 -12.16 -0.46 3.47
C LYS A 566 -11.24 0.72 3.83
N GLY A 567 -11.68 1.59 4.75
CA GLY A 567 -10.91 2.77 5.15
C GLY A 567 -9.64 2.46 5.95
N LEU A 568 -9.59 1.27 6.56
CA LEU A 568 -8.43 0.72 7.25
C LEU A 568 -7.63 -0.28 6.39
N GLY A 569 -7.99 -0.45 5.10
CA GLY A 569 -7.30 -1.37 4.19
C GLY A 569 -7.46 -2.85 4.55
N ILE A 570 -8.49 -3.21 5.31
CA ILE A 570 -8.76 -4.59 5.70
C ILE A 570 -9.44 -5.29 4.52
N ASP A 571 -8.79 -6.32 4.01
CA ASP A 571 -9.37 -7.18 2.98
C ASP A 571 -10.47 -8.07 3.57
N VAL A 572 -11.52 -8.29 2.79
CA VAL A 572 -12.76 -8.94 3.22
C VAL A 572 -13.15 -9.93 2.14
N ASP A 573 -13.07 -11.22 2.46
CA ASP A 573 -13.44 -12.29 1.54
C ASP A 573 -14.89 -12.07 1.02
N PRO A 574 -15.09 -11.89 -0.30
CA PRO A 574 -16.40 -11.64 -0.89
C PRO A 574 -17.31 -12.87 -0.89
N VAL A 575 -16.82 -14.05 -0.51
CA VAL A 575 -17.57 -15.30 -0.46
C VAL A 575 -18.18 -15.50 0.93
N VAL A 576 -19.50 -15.64 0.97
CA VAL A 576 -20.26 -15.98 2.17
C VAL A 576 -21.19 -17.14 1.85
N LEU A 577 -20.98 -18.27 2.52
CA LEU A 577 -21.68 -19.53 2.25
C LEU A 577 -22.94 -19.74 3.12
N GLU A 578 -23.07 -18.99 4.22
CA GLU A 578 -24.17 -19.09 5.18
C GLU A 578 -24.56 -17.70 5.70
N ASN A 579 -25.82 -17.52 6.14
CA ASN A 579 -26.27 -16.25 6.74
C ASN A 579 -25.43 -15.92 7.99
N PRO A 580 -24.68 -14.79 8.03
CA PRO A 580 -23.80 -14.47 9.16
C PRO A 580 -24.55 -14.02 10.42
N TYR A 581 -25.82 -13.60 10.26
CA TYR A 581 -26.76 -13.20 11.31
C TYR A 581 -28.17 -13.68 10.94
N GLU A 582 -29.09 -13.77 11.91
CA GLU A 582 -30.49 -14.17 11.64
C GLU A 582 -31.22 -13.21 10.68
N ASP A 583 -30.84 -11.92 10.71
CA ASP A 583 -31.41 -10.83 9.91
C ASP A 583 -30.50 -10.36 8.75
N VAL A 584 -29.44 -11.12 8.42
CA VAL A 584 -28.57 -10.87 7.27
C VAL A 584 -28.61 -12.07 6.34
N SER A 585 -29.05 -11.86 5.11
CA SER A 585 -28.95 -12.86 4.05
C SER A 585 -27.50 -12.96 3.58
N TYR A 586 -26.99 -14.17 3.30
CA TYR A 586 -25.69 -14.32 2.62
C TYR A 586 -25.66 -13.67 1.22
N LEU A 587 -26.85 -13.34 0.66
CA LEU A 587 -27.03 -12.63 -0.60
C LEU A 587 -27.01 -11.09 -0.48
N ASP A 588 -27.02 -10.53 0.74
CA ASP A 588 -26.99 -9.07 0.91
C ASP A 588 -25.63 -8.50 0.46
N TRP A 589 -25.60 -7.32 -0.16
CA TRP A 589 -24.34 -6.70 -0.62
C TRP A 589 -23.31 -6.48 0.50
N TYR A 590 -23.79 -6.40 1.75
CA TYR A 590 -22.98 -6.24 2.95
C TYR A 590 -22.64 -7.57 3.64
N ALA A 591 -23.14 -8.72 3.17
CA ALA A 591 -22.92 -10.02 3.78
C ALA A 591 -21.43 -10.36 3.99
N PRO A 592 -20.50 -10.09 3.05
CA PRO A 592 -19.06 -10.26 3.26
C PRO A 592 -18.54 -9.53 4.50
N TYR A 593 -18.89 -8.25 4.61
CA TYR A 593 -18.48 -7.38 5.71
C TYR A 593 -19.13 -7.80 7.04
N ALA A 594 -20.41 -8.20 7.01
CA ALA A 594 -21.13 -8.73 8.17
C ALA A 594 -20.54 -10.07 8.65
N ASN A 595 -20.17 -10.96 7.73
CA ASN A 595 -19.49 -12.22 8.01
C ASN A 595 -18.10 -11.97 8.61
N PHE A 596 -17.31 -11.07 8.04
CA PHE A 596 -15.99 -10.74 8.56
C PHE A 596 -16.04 -10.20 10.00
N ILE A 597 -16.88 -9.19 10.29
CA ILE A 597 -16.98 -8.67 11.68
C ILE A 597 -17.55 -9.69 12.66
N LYS A 598 -18.34 -10.66 12.18
CA LYS A 598 -18.90 -11.75 12.96
C LYS A 598 -17.83 -12.79 13.32
N GLN A 599 -17.05 -13.24 12.34
CA GLN A 599 -15.97 -14.22 12.55
C GLN A 599 -14.83 -13.64 13.40
N SER A 600 -14.42 -12.40 13.12
CA SER A 600 -13.36 -11.69 13.85
C SER A 600 -13.81 -11.05 15.17
N ASN A 601 -15.06 -11.25 15.60
CA ASN A 601 -15.66 -10.66 16.82
C ASN A 601 -15.57 -9.11 16.92
N LEU A 602 -15.42 -8.43 15.77
CA LEU A 602 -15.32 -6.97 15.65
C LEU A 602 -16.66 -6.25 15.83
N SER A 603 -17.74 -7.02 15.99
CA SER A 603 -19.11 -6.58 16.21
C SER A 603 -19.54 -6.83 17.67
N PRO A 604 -20.16 -5.86 18.36
CA PRO A 604 -20.84 -6.13 19.63
C PRO A 604 -22.17 -6.90 19.44
N TRP A 605 -22.66 -7.04 18.21
CA TRP A 605 -23.92 -7.71 17.88
C TRP A 605 -23.70 -9.19 17.59
N ILE A 606 -24.52 -10.05 18.21
CA ILE A 606 -24.34 -11.52 18.18
C ILE A 606 -25.38 -12.20 17.30
N GLU A 607 -26.67 -12.15 17.62
CA GLU A 607 -27.70 -12.92 16.90
C GLU A 607 -28.24 -12.17 15.67
N ASN A 608 -28.46 -10.85 15.82
CA ASN A 608 -29.03 -9.98 14.79
C ASN A 608 -28.15 -8.72 14.64
N LEU A 609 -27.80 -8.34 13.42
CA LEU A 609 -26.95 -7.17 13.10
C LEU A 609 -27.76 -5.87 13.06
N GLN A 610 -29.04 -5.95 12.70
CA GLN A 610 -29.95 -4.86 12.38
C GLN A 610 -29.38 -3.92 11.29
N PRO A 611 -29.20 -4.41 10.04
CA PRO A 611 -28.41 -3.74 9.00
C PRO A 611 -28.70 -2.24 8.78
N SER A 612 -29.98 -1.89 8.77
CA SER A 612 -30.46 -0.55 8.44
C SER A 612 -30.49 0.44 9.61
N GLU A 613 -30.19 -0.01 10.84
CA GLU A 613 -30.22 0.87 12.01
C GLU A 613 -29.10 1.93 11.95
N PRO A 614 -29.39 3.21 12.21
CA PRO A 614 -28.38 4.26 12.34
C PRO A 614 -27.38 3.96 13.46
N MET A 615 -26.10 4.26 13.22
CA MET A 615 -25.07 4.06 14.24
C MET A 615 -24.89 5.28 15.16
N THR A 616 -24.85 5.01 16.46
CA THR A 616 -24.50 5.99 17.49
C THR A 616 -22.99 6.20 17.60
N ARG A 617 -22.58 7.36 18.16
CA ARG A 617 -21.16 7.70 18.39
C ARG A 617 -20.43 6.66 19.24
N GLY A 618 -21.11 6.07 20.22
CA GLY A 618 -20.57 4.99 21.05
C GLY A 618 -20.35 3.70 20.28
N GLU A 619 -21.31 3.27 19.44
CA GLU A 619 -21.15 2.06 18.61
C GLU A 619 -20.06 2.24 17.54
N VAL A 620 -19.94 3.43 16.96
CA VAL A 620 -18.85 3.78 16.02
C VAL A 620 -17.49 3.69 16.73
N ALA A 621 -17.37 4.24 17.94
CA ALA A 621 -16.16 4.17 18.73
C ALA A 621 -15.79 2.72 19.09
N GLU A 622 -16.76 1.91 19.53
CA GLU A 622 -16.59 0.50 19.88
C GLU A 622 -16.07 -0.34 18.71
N MET A 623 -16.67 -0.21 17.52
CA MET A 623 -16.21 -0.96 16.35
C MET A 623 -14.78 -0.58 15.94
N ILE A 624 -14.43 0.71 15.98
CA ILE A 624 -13.06 1.18 15.73
C ILE A 624 -12.10 0.60 16.78
N TYR A 625 -12.47 0.67 18.07
CA TYR A 625 -11.67 0.15 19.18
C TYR A 625 -11.37 -1.35 19.02
N ARG A 626 -12.38 -2.16 18.65
CA ARG A 626 -12.19 -3.61 18.39
C ARG A 626 -11.20 -3.88 17.28
N VAL A 627 -11.26 -3.13 16.18
CA VAL A 627 -10.31 -3.27 15.07
C VAL A 627 -8.89 -2.89 15.51
N LEU A 628 -8.74 -1.78 16.24
CA LEU A 628 -7.45 -1.36 16.79
C LEU A 628 -6.85 -2.42 17.73
N VAL A 629 -7.66 -3.01 18.63
CA VAL A 629 -7.22 -4.09 19.53
C VAL A 629 -6.71 -5.29 18.71
N VAL A 630 -7.44 -5.69 17.68
CA VAL A 630 -7.07 -6.80 16.80
C VAL A 630 -5.77 -6.52 16.04
N GLN A 631 -5.62 -5.33 15.46
CA GLN A 631 -4.42 -4.96 14.70
C GLN A 631 -3.19 -4.80 15.59
N GLU A 632 -3.27 -3.99 16.66
CA GLU A 632 -2.13 -3.64 17.51
C GLU A 632 -1.65 -4.77 18.42
N LYS A 633 -2.54 -5.73 18.74
CA LYS A 633 -2.16 -6.95 19.47
C LYS A 633 -1.99 -8.16 18.54
N SER A 634 -2.12 -7.96 17.22
CA SER A 634 -1.98 -8.98 16.17
C SER A 634 -2.81 -10.26 16.43
N LEU A 635 -4.07 -10.06 16.81
CA LEU A 635 -5.02 -11.14 17.11
C LEU A 635 -5.74 -11.61 15.83
N ALA A 636 -6.21 -12.87 15.83
CA ALA A 636 -7.10 -13.36 14.76
C ALA A 636 -8.55 -12.89 14.92
N ALA A 637 -8.96 -12.55 16.14
CA ALA A 637 -10.28 -12.05 16.50
C ALA A 637 -10.20 -11.20 17.77
N TYR A 638 -11.17 -10.30 17.97
CA TYR A 638 -11.24 -9.47 19.17
C TYR A 638 -11.53 -10.31 20.43
N ASP A 639 -10.76 -10.08 21.49
CA ASP A 639 -10.96 -10.66 22.82
C ASP A 639 -11.19 -9.52 23.83
N SER A 640 -12.32 -9.55 24.55
CA SER A 640 -12.67 -8.54 25.55
C SER A 640 -11.82 -8.61 26.83
N GLN A 641 -10.99 -9.65 26.99
CA GLN A 641 -9.95 -9.69 28.03
C GLN A 641 -8.67 -8.93 27.64
N VAL A 642 -8.53 -8.50 26.37
CA VAL A 642 -7.37 -7.79 25.86
C VAL A 642 -7.71 -6.32 25.64
N ALA A 643 -7.08 -5.43 26.40
CA ALA A 643 -7.23 -3.98 26.29
C ALA A 643 -6.02 -3.32 25.62
N LEU A 644 -6.21 -2.09 25.13
CA LEU A 644 -5.15 -1.22 24.59
C LEU A 644 -4.65 -0.23 25.63
#